data_AF-A0A8T0IY83-F1
#
_entry.id   AF-A0A8T0IY83-F1
#
_cell.length_a   1.000
_cell.length_b   1.000
_cell.length_c   1.000
_cell.angle_alpha   90.00
_cell.angle_beta   90.00
_cell.angle_gamma   90.00
#
_symmetry.space_group_name_H-M   'P 1'
#
loop_
_entity.id
_entity.type
_entity.pdbx_description
1 polymer ?
#
loop_
_entity_poly.entity_id
_entity_poly.type
_entity_poly.pdbx_seq_one_letter_code
_entity_poly.pdbx_strand_id
1 'polypeptide(L)'
;MSKVAQSLCEWNNDGYQLNRESFVLFGGDIMLLRALFCKFPSPDNAEKLRFTVKVLYIRNECLSILRELCSTLHLTVIEHLAADKKFLVKLFGMMRFHNTFNNAVNLAEEVLATRQDTWLVQDVPNFTSLVSNFSSRQLASFCRVLAVVVFEPEAGNTWLGQDRSTDSCVQQQKARFEEAEWTAADKNHEAVLFIPDILSRLVKLLTLDKVSFNREGSPSSELSELTAALSMRGTLERMYHAFRVTRAQLLDETGAVISQLAGRQRSDPVPHLQQERAGLSLSDERILDWNIITFLDRTALSTGVVHLAASHHVEVLFVLCALCGGKRREQVQNSLAELGLINVLNDMFDKLDWVPTPSRAHSRGIHGLGCVCNPKSALKIQYLRLIHNFCDRDSCNRTNKQLLLVPSVSKESFSFWSKNNEGKESDGLMVKILKILVKEPSDSLYRFWLASCVEAFLRGADHKDQEVVASTGLMEHLLQEILQGGFRCATSLQINFDLLGELIKFNKSLFQRLDRLLTGAKFDQFVEVLVTNLVDSNVFIRSVVLSLDYFKRSQVHTTGLGSSPHGCFLKETSMRKDDHGFGFREDVDYCKIATFVSHNTLRLLKNLMCAVRLDDINQDNICVLNTALIIFIFLERNGELQIYLQALRSDDVRVLQTFRSLLEFWRSYYLRKRGREGVSLQYSTQLPFSDWLHIVDLLCSHPDSPCSLLYGSSANLQHDLCDSMWTPA
;
A
#
# COMPACT_ATOMS: atom_id res chain seq x y z
N MET A 1 8.48 26.46 25.01
CA MET A 1 7.42 27.35 24.46
C MET A 1 7.92 28.78 24.20
N SER A 2 8.34 29.57 25.20
CA SER A 2 8.78 30.97 25.01
C SER A 2 9.97 31.15 24.03
N LYS A 3 11.00 30.29 24.06
CA LYS A 3 12.15 30.39 23.13
C LYS A 3 11.88 29.96 21.69
N VAL A 4 10.97 29.01 21.47
CA VAL A 4 10.54 28.58 20.11
C VAL A 4 9.61 29.62 19.50
N ALA A 5 8.73 30.21 20.31
CA ALA A 5 7.94 31.37 19.92
C ALA A 5 8.84 32.59 19.61
N GLN A 6 9.92 32.78 20.38
CA GLN A 6 10.91 33.86 20.16
C GLN A 6 11.76 33.62 18.91
N SER A 7 12.17 32.39 18.62
CA SER A 7 12.89 32.05 17.37
C SER A 7 11.98 32.07 16.15
N LEU A 8 10.70 31.71 16.26
CA LEU A 8 9.69 31.94 15.21
C LEU A 8 9.40 33.44 15.00
N CYS A 9 9.41 34.25 16.06
CA CYS A 9 9.30 35.71 15.97
C CYS A 9 10.56 36.35 15.36
N GLU A 10 11.75 35.84 15.65
CA GLU A 10 13.01 36.25 15.01
C GLU A 10 13.10 35.80 13.55
N TRP A 11 12.59 34.60 13.22
CA TRP A 11 12.56 34.11 11.83
C TRP A 11 11.62 34.90 10.94
N ASN A 12 10.51 35.40 11.50
CA ASN A 12 9.51 36.24 10.86
C ASN A 12 9.75 37.75 11.06
N ASN A 13 10.92 38.16 11.57
CA ASN A 13 11.27 39.57 11.63
C ASN A 13 11.69 40.03 10.22
N ASP A 14 11.01 41.05 9.72
CA ASP A 14 11.16 41.61 8.37
C ASP A 14 12.63 41.91 8.00
N GLY A 15 13.46 42.28 8.98
CA GLY A 15 14.89 42.53 8.77
C GLY A 15 15.70 41.27 8.42
N TYR A 16 15.37 40.10 9.00
CA TYR A 16 16.02 38.84 8.63
C TYR A 16 15.53 38.31 7.29
N GLN A 17 14.25 38.52 6.96
CA GLN A 17 13.72 38.18 5.65
C GLN A 17 14.41 38.99 4.55
N LEU A 18 14.53 40.31 4.70
CA LEU A 18 15.27 41.19 3.79
C LEU A 18 16.75 40.79 3.65
N ASN A 19 17.39 40.33 4.73
CA ASN A 19 18.78 39.84 4.67
C ASN A 19 18.89 38.54 3.85
N ARG A 20 17.95 37.61 4.00
CA ARG A 20 17.92 36.36 3.20
C ARG A 20 17.66 36.66 1.72
N GLU A 21 16.70 37.54 1.44
CA GLU A 21 16.41 38.00 0.07
C GLU A 21 17.63 38.69 -0.55
N SER A 22 18.28 39.58 0.20
CA SER A 22 19.50 40.26 -0.24
C SER A 22 20.63 39.25 -0.48
N PHE A 23 20.80 38.26 0.40
CA PHE A 23 21.81 37.22 0.23
C PHE A 23 21.62 36.44 -1.07
N VAL A 24 20.38 36.04 -1.40
CA VAL A 24 20.06 35.36 -2.67
C VAL A 24 20.19 36.32 -3.86
N LEU A 25 19.71 37.56 -3.75
CA LEU A 25 19.80 38.58 -4.80
C LEU A 25 21.26 38.85 -5.22
N PHE A 26 22.20 38.82 -4.27
CA PHE A 26 23.63 38.96 -4.54
C PHE A 26 24.35 37.64 -4.87
N GLY A 27 23.60 36.55 -5.13
CA GLY A 27 24.13 35.27 -5.59
C GLY A 27 24.74 34.39 -4.50
N GLY A 28 24.32 34.57 -3.24
CA GLY A 28 24.79 33.78 -2.10
C GLY A 28 24.47 32.30 -2.23
N ASP A 29 23.28 31.94 -2.72
CA ASP A 29 22.88 30.56 -3.07
C ASP A 29 23.80 29.94 -4.14
N ILE A 30 24.13 30.69 -5.19
CA ILE A 30 25.09 30.27 -6.23
C ILE A 30 26.47 30.06 -5.62
N MET A 31 26.91 30.92 -4.70
CA MET A 31 28.18 30.76 -3.98
C MET A 31 28.19 29.48 -3.12
N LEU A 32 27.09 29.18 -2.41
CA LEU A 32 26.96 27.95 -1.63
C LEU A 32 27.04 26.71 -2.52
N LEU A 33 26.38 26.72 -3.68
CA LEU A 33 26.49 25.66 -4.68
C LEU A 33 27.92 25.51 -5.18
N ARG A 34 28.60 26.61 -5.55
CA ARG A 34 30.01 26.56 -5.96
C ARG A 34 30.90 25.96 -4.88
N ALA A 35 30.71 26.33 -3.61
CA ALA A 35 31.44 25.76 -2.49
C ALA A 35 31.15 24.25 -2.30
N LEU A 36 29.90 23.82 -2.48
CA LEU A 36 29.49 22.42 -2.39
C LEU A 36 30.13 21.57 -3.51
N PHE A 37 30.21 22.10 -4.73
CA PHE A 37 30.81 21.45 -5.90
C PHE A 37 32.33 21.60 -5.98
N CYS A 38 32.93 22.46 -5.17
CA CYS A 38 34.37 22.69 -5.16
C CYS A 38 35.14 21.38 -4.90
N LYS A 39 36.12 21.11 -5.77
CA LYS A 39 37.09 20.04 -5.59
C LYS A 39 38.21 20.56 -4.72
N PHE A 40 38.35 20.01 -3.52
CA PHE A 40 39.45 20.36 -2.64
C PHE A 40 40.66 19.46 -2.95
N PRO A 41 41.90 19.98 -2.91
CA PRO A 41 43.10 19.19 -3.13
C PRO A 41 43.27 18.16 -2.00
N SER A 42 43.52 16.89 -2.33
CA SER A 42 43.79 15.85 -1.32
C SER A 42 45.19 16.07 -0.74
N PRO A 43 45.33 16.34 0.57
CA PRO A 43 46.65 16.42 1.20
C PRO A 43 47.28 15.04 1.35
N ASP A 44 48.58 15.01 1.64
CA ASP A 44 49.33 13.79 1.95
C ASP A 44 48.75 13.04 3.17
N ASN A 45 49.01 11.72 3.23
CA ASN A 45 48.29 10.76 4.09
C ASN A 45 48.17 11.14 5.57
N ALA A 46 49.14 11.87 6.14
CA ALA A 46 49.14 12.23 7.56
C ALA A 46 48.10 13.31 7.93
N GLU A 47 47.74 14.21 7.00
CA GLU A 47 46.77 15.30 7.23
C GLU A 47 45.44 15.11 6.49
N LYS A 48 45.39 14.14 5.57
CA LYS A 48 44.23 13.83 4.72
C LYS A 48 42.91 13.74 5.50
N LEU A 49 42.92 13.08 6.66
CA LEU A 49 41.72 12.95 7.50
C LEU A 49 41.24 14.29 8.07
N ARG A 50 42.15 15.06 8.68
CA ARG A 50 41.80 16.36 9.30
C ARG A 50 41.28 17.34 8.26
N PHE A 51 41.89 17.33 7.08
CA PHE A 51 41.45 18.13 5.95
C PHE A 51 40.07 17.70 5.44
N THR A 52 39.86 16.40 5.23
CA THR A 52 38.55 15.86 4.78
C THR A 52 37.43 16.24 5.75
N VAL A 53 37.67 16.15 7.06
CA VAL A 53 36.68 16.56 8.07
C VAL A 53 36.32 18.04 7.97
N LYS A 54 37.30 18.93 7.77
CA LYS A 54 37.04 20.36 7.57
C LYS A 54 36.25 20.64 6.29
N VAL A 55 36.57 19.95 5.21
CA VAL A 55 35.83 20.06 3.94
C VAL A 55 34.37 19.60 4.12
N LEU A 56 34.16 18.47 4.78
CA LEU A 56 32.81 17.97 5.08
C LEU A 56 32.03 18.90 6.00
N TYR A 57 32.70 19.56 6.95
CA TYR A 57 32.08 20.60 7.78
C TYR A 57 31.57 21.76 6.93
N ILE A 58 32.42 22.33 6.06
CA ILE A 58 32.02 23.44 5.17
C ILE A 58 30.85 23.01 4.28
N ARG A 59 30.93 21.82 3.67
CA ARG A 59 29.84 21.29 2.84
C ARG A 59 28.55 21.10 3.63
N ASN A 60 28.64 20.65 4.88
CA ASN A 60 27.48 20.51 5.76
C ASN A 60 26.84 21.86 6.10
N GLU A 61 27.64 22.90 6.37
CA GLU A 61 27.13 24.26 6.58
C GLU A 61 26.45 24.80 5.32
N CYS A 62 27.02 24.57 4.13
CA CYS A 62 26.36 24.93 2.87
C CYS A 62 24.99 24.26 2.74
N LEU A 63 24.88 22.96 3.02
CA LEU A 63 23.61 22.24 2.97
C LEU A 63 22.61 22.78 4.00
N SER A 64 23.08 23.13 5.20
CA SER A 64 22.24 23.69 6.25
C SER A 64 21.66 25.05 5.84
N ILE A 65 22.48 25.94 5.29
CA ILE A 65 22.05 27.27 4.83
C ILE A 65 21.10 27.14 3.64
N LEU A 66 21.42 26.28 2.65
CA LEU A 66 20.53 26.03 1.51
C LEU A 66 19.15 25.54 1.97
N ARG A 67 19.10 24.65 2.97
CA ARG A 67 17.84 24.19 3.55
C ARG A 67 17.03 25.32 4.21
N GLU A 68 17.69 26.21 4.95
CA GLU A 68 17.02 27.40 5.52
C GLU A 68 16.45 28.30 4.41
N LEU A 69 17.21 28.53 3.34
CA LEU A 69 16.76 29.33 2.19
C LEU A 69 15.56 28.68 1.48
N CYS A 70 15.57 27.36 1.28
CA CYS A 70 14.42 26.63 0.73
C CYS A 70 13.18 26.75 1.62
N SER A 71 13.34 26.75 2.94
CA SER A 71 12.21 26.86 3.88
C SER A 71 11.64 28.29 3.98
N THR A 72 12.44 29.32 3.74
CA THR A 72 12.09 30.73 4.01
C THR A 72 11.82 31.57 2.75
N LEU A 73 12.43 31.21 1.61
CA LEU A 73 12.31 31.87 0.31
C LEU A 73 11.75 30.92 -0.75
N HIS A 74 10.89 30.00 -0.32
CA HIS A 74 10.48 28.77 -1.00
C HIS A 74 10.41 28.87 -2.53
N LEU A 75 9.65 29.81 -3.09
CA LEU A 75 9.31 29.79 -4.52
C LEU A 75 10.48 30.07 -5.47
N THR A 76 11.53 30.78 -5.06
CA THR A 76 12.66 31.05 -5.98
C THR A 76 13.77 30.01 -5.85
N VAL A 77 14.22 29.67 -4.65
CA VAL A 77 15.43 28.85 -4.50
C VAL A 77 15.15 27.36 -4.75
N ILE A 78 14.06 26.83 -4.19
CA ILE A 78 13.81 25.38 -4.22
C ILE A 78 13.46 24.88 -5.63
N GLU A 79 12.78 25.69 -6.44
CA GLU A 79 12.42 25.35 -7.83
C GLU A 79 13.68 25.25 -8.72
N HIS A 80 14.63 26.17 -8.57
CA HIS A 80 15.90 26.11 -9.30
C HIS A 80 16.72 24.89 -8.89
N LEU A 81 16.78 24.57 -7.59
CA LEU A 81 17.48 23.38 -7.09
C LEU A 81 16.77 22.08 -7.53
N ALA A 82 15.44 22.08 -7.58
CA ALA A 82 14.64 20.94 -8.04
C ALA A 82 14.86 20.66 -9.51
N ALA A 83 15.05 21.69 -10.34
CA ALA A 83 15.37 21.53 -11.76
C ALA A 83 16.82 21.03 -12.00
N ASP A 84 17.76 21.26 -11.07
CA ASP A 84 19.16 20.89 -11.23
C ASP A 84 19.45 19.41 -10.90
N LYS A 85 19.47 18.60 -11.97
CA LYS A 85 19.85 17.18 -11.93
C LYS A 85 21.22 16.92 -11.30
N LYS A 86 22.22 17.79 -11.55
CA LYS A 86 23.58 17.63 -11.02
C LYS A 86 23.60 17.86 -9.52
N PHE A 87 22.81 18.81 -9.04
CA PHE A 87 22.62 19.06 -7.62
C PHE A 87 21.99 17.86 -6.90
N LEU A 88 20.93 17.27 -7.45
CA LEU A 88 20.34 16.03 -6.90
C LEU A 88 21.38 14.90 -6.80
N VAL A 89 22.12 14.63 -7.88
CA VAL A 89 23.20 13.63 -7.84
C VAL A 89 24.25 13.96 -6.77
N LYS A 90 24.61 15.23 -6.61
CA LYS A 90 25.53 15.70 -5.57
C LYS A 90 24.97 15.48 -4.16
N LEU A 91 23.68 15.75 -3.92
CA LEU A 91 23.02 15.52 -2.64
C LEU A 91 23.08 14.05 -2.24
N PHE A 92 22.68 13.14 -3.12
CA PHE A 92 22.80 11.69 -2.88
C PHE A 92 24.28 11.30 -2.64
N GLY A 93 25.20 11.87 -3.40
CA GLY A 93 26.64 11.71 -3.18
C GLY A 93 27.07 12.11 -1.77
N MET A 94 26.53 13.19 -1.20
CA MET A 94 26.81 13.65 0.17
C MET A 94 26.21 12.74 1.25
N MET A 95 25.19 11.94 0.94
CA MET A 95 24.60 10.98 1.90
C MET A 95 25.55 9.83 2.25
N ARG A 96 26.64 9.61 1.50
CA ARG A 96 27.65 8.60 1.87
C ARG A 96 28.42 8.95 3.14
N PHE A 97 28.46 10.23 3.53
CA PHE A 97 29.21 10.70 4.69
C PHE A 97 28.28 11.00 5.85
N HIS A 98 28.62 10.48 7.05
CA HIS A 98 27.83 10.72 8.26
C HIS A 98 27.67 12.21 8.60
N ASN A 99 28.71 13.02 8.37
CA ASN A 99 28.72 14.45 8.67
C ASN A 99 27.72 15.27 7.87
N THR A 100 27.45 14.89 6.61
CA THR A 100 26.55 15.63 5.71
C THR A 100 25.19 14.96 5.55
N PHE A 101 25.03 13.72 6.02
CA PHE A 101 23.85 12.89 5.76
C PHE A 101 22.53 13.57 6.12
N ASN A 102 22.38 14.07 7.35
CA ASN A 102 21.09 14.60 7.83
C ASN A 102 20.62 15.81 7.02
N ASN A 103 21.52 16.76 6.74
CA ASN A 103 21.17 17.93 5.94
C ASN A 103 20.93 17.55 4.47
N ALA A 104 21.72 16.61 3.92
CA ALA A 104 21.54 16.13 2.56
C ALA A 104 20.21 15.40 2.35
N VAL A 105 19.82 14.50 3.27
CA VAL A 105 18.56 13.73 3.15
C VAL A 105 17.33 14.60 3.33
N ASN A 106 17.36 15.57 4.26
CA ASN A 106 16.26 16.52 4.46
C ASN A 106 16.09 17.42 3.23
N LEU A 107 17.18 17.97 2.71
CA LEU A 107 17.11 18.83 1.54
C LEU A 107 16.70 18.04 0.29
N ALA A 108 17.13 16.79 0.15
CA ALA A 108 16.69 15.92 -0.95
C ALA A 108 15.18 15.64 -0.90
N GLU A 109 14.61 15.39 0.27
CA GLU A 109 13.16 15.22 0.44
C GLU A 109 12.40 16.48 -0.02
N GLU A 110 12.77 17.65 0.50
CA GLU A 110 12.13 18.94 0.16
C GLU A 110 12.23 19.25 -1.34
N VAL A 111 13.42 19.08 -1.93
CA VAL A 111 13.68 19.37 -3.34
C VAL A 111 12.96 18.39 -4.27
N LEU A 112 12.94 17.10 -3.95
CA LEU A 112 12.23 16.11 -4.75
C LEU A 112 10.71 16.28 -4.67
N ALA A 113 10.18 16.65 -3.49
CA ALA A 113 8.75 16.90 -3.30
C ALA A 113 8.24 18.13 -4.08
N THR A 114 9.13 19.05 -4.48
CA THR A 114 8.80 20.22 -5.30
C THR A 114 8.64 19.87 -6.79
N ARG A 115 9.19 18.73 -7.23
CA ARG A 115 9.17 18.35 -8.64
C ARG A 115 7.77 17.99 -9.10
N GLN A 116 7.48 18.31 -10.36
CA GLN A 116 6.24 17.90 -11.04
C GLN A 116 6.34 16.47 -11.63
N ASP A 117 7.56 15.97 -11.78
CA ASP A 117 7.87 14.65 -12.30
C ASP A 117 8.63 13.79 -11.28
N THR A 118 8.38 12.49 -11.31
CA THR A 118 9.08 11.53 -10.44
C THR A 118 10.51 11.32 -10.92
N TRP A 119 11.46 11.62 -10.03
CA TRP A 119 12.88 11.47 -10.31
C TRP A 119 13.31 10.00 -10.39
N LEU A 120 14.12 9.65 -11.38
CA LEU A 120 14.67 8.30 -11.53
C LEU A 120 15.91 8.13 -10.63
N VAL A 121 15.81 7.27 -9.61
CA VAL A 121 16.95 7.02 -8.69
C VAL A 121 18.13 6.34 -9.39
N GLN A 122 17.89 5.72 -10.55
CA GLN A 122 18.93 5.11 -11.38
C GLN A 122 19.92 6.15 -11.95
N ASP A 123 19.52 7.43 -12.04
CA ASP A 123 20.41 8.53 -12.45
C ASP A 123 21.51 8.82 -11.40
N VAL A 124 21.37 8.29 -10.18
CA VAL A 124 22.39 8.41 -9.13
C VAL A 124 23.48 7.34 -9.32
N PRO A 125 24.75 7.73 -9.55
CA PRO A 125 25.83 6.77 -9.74
C PRO A 125 26.01 5.86 -8.52
N ASN A 126 26.11 4.55 -8.77
CA ASN A 126 26.27 3.52 -7.75
C ASN A 126 25.18 3.55 -6.66
N PHE A 127 23.94 3.92 -7.00
CA PHE A 127 22.80 4.00 -6.08
C PHE A 127 22.68 2.77 -5.17
N THR A 128 22.77 1.56 -5.75
CA THR A 128 22.68 0.30 -5.02
C THR A 128 23.73 0.20 -3.90
N SER A 129 24.99 0.53 -4.23
CA SER A 129 26.11 0.49 -3.28
C SER A 129 26.02 1.61 -2.24
N LEU A 130 25.50 2.79 -2.62
CA LEU A 130 25.27 3.88 -1.69
C LEU A 130 24.30 3.46 -0.58
N VAL A 131 23.13 2.92 -0.94
CA VAL A 131 22.07 2.58 0.01
C VAL A 131 22.39 1.28 0.78
N SER A 132 23.13 0.34 0.18
CA SER A 132 23.60 -0.86 0.89
C SER A 132 24.50 -0.51 2.09
N ASN A 133 25.26 0.59 1.99
CA ASN A 133 26.17 1.06 3.04
C ASN A 133 25.51 1.92 4.12
N PHE A 134 24.22 2.25 4.00
CA PHE A 134 23.52 3.01 5.04
C PHE A 134 23.36 2.19 6.33
N SER A 135 23.62 2.83 7.47
CA SER A 135 23.18 2.31 8.77
C SER A 135 21.65 2.22 8.85
N SER A 136 21.11 1.46 9.80
CA SER A 136 19.65 1.38 10.03
C SER A 136 19.01 2.76 10.26
N ARG A 137 19.71 3.65 10.98
CA ARG A 137 19.26 5.04 11.19
C ARG A 137 19.20 5.82 9.88
N GLN A 138 20.26 5.74 9.06
CA GLN A 138 20.30 6.40 7.77
C GLN A 138 19.23 5.86 6.82
N LEU A 139 19.07 4.53 6.76
CA LEU A 139 18.02 3.92 5.94
C LEU A 139 16.62 4.36 6.38
N ALA A 140 16.33 4.39 7.69
CA ALA A 140 15.04 4.85 8.19
C ALA A 140 14.76 6.30 7.77
N SER A 141 15.72 7.22 7.95
CA SER A 141 15.55 8.61 7.52
C SER A 141 15.48 8.78 6.01
N PHE A 142 16.17 7.92 5.25
CA PHE A 142 16.14 7.88 3.79
C PHE A 142 14.81 7.35 3.23
N CYS A 143 14.01 6.64 4.04
CA CYS A 143 12.66 6.20 3.61
C CYS A 143 11.73 7.38 3.28
N ARG A 144 11.96 8.59 3.84
CA ARG A 144 11.25 9.82 3.43
C ARG A 144 11.52 10.18 1.98
N VAL A 145 12.79 10.12 1.57
CA VAL A 145 13.20 10.32 0.17
C VAL A 145 12.64 9.22 -0.72
N LEU A 146 12.72 7.95 -0.28
CA LEU A 146 12.13 6.84 -1.03
C LEU A 146 10.62 7.01 -1.22
N ALA A 147 9.88 7.43 -0.18
CA ALA A 147 8.43 7.62 -0.27
C ALA A 147 8.02 8.62 -1.36
N VAL A 148 8.85 9.62 -1.64
CA VAL A 148 8.60 10.60 -2.72
C VAL A 148 8.84 10.00 -4.11
N VAL A 149 9.78 9.06 -4.27
CA VAL A 149 10.21 8.55 -5.59
C VAL A 149 9.62 7.17 -5.95
N VAL A 150 9.13 6.40 -4.97
CA VAL A 150 8.46 5.10 -5.20
C VAL A 150 6.96 5.24 -5.41
N PHE A 151 6.45 6.46 -5.44
CA PHE A 151 5.04 6.75 -5.67
C PHE A 151 4.92 7.82 -6.75
N GLU A 152 4.04 7.57 -7.72
CA GLU A 152 3.63 8.56 -8.70
C GLU A 152 2.18 8.93 -8.42
N PRO A 153 1.86 10.22 -8.21
CA PRO A 153 0.46 10.65 -8.23
C PRO A 153 -0.09 10.38 -9.62
N GLU A 154 -1.17 9.62 -9.72
CA GLU A 154 -1.82 9.35 -10.99
C GLU A 154 -2.15 10.69 -11.69
N ALA A 155 -1.52 10.94 -12.84
CA ALA A 155 -1.80 12.09 -13.69
C ALA A 155 -3.23 11.98 -14.26
N GLY A 156 -4.22 12.42 -13.46
CA GLY A 156 -5.63 12.40 -13.83
C GLY A 156 -6.67 12.47 -12.70
N ASN A 157 -6.30 12.45 -11.42
CA ASN A 157 -7.27 12.44 -10.30
C ASN A 157 -7.33 13.74 -9.48
N THR A 158 -6.96 14.88 -10.06
CA THR A 158 -7.34 16.21 -9.54
C THR A 158 -8.81 16.51 -9.88
N TRP A 159 -9.74 15.82 -9.22
CA TRP A 159 -11.18 16.14 -9.21
C TRP A 159 -11.59 16.93 -7.96
N LEU A 160 -10.68 17.71 -7.38
CA LEU A 160 -11.05 18.77 -6.44
C LEU A 160 -11.54 19.96 -7.28
N GLY A 161 -12.84 20.21 -7.19
CA GLY A 161 -13.62 20.85 -8.23
C GLY A 161 -13.22 22.27 -8.61
N GLN A 162 -13.32 22.56 -9.92
CA GLN A 162 -13.98 23.74 -10.46
C GLN A 162 -14.10 23.60 -11.99
N ASP A 163 -15.27 24.04 -12.48
CA ASP A 163 -15.71 24.25 -13.86
C ASP A 163 -15.76 23.09 -14.86
N ARG A 164 -17.01 22.65 -15.10
CA ARG A 164 -17.45 21.91 -16.28
C ARG A 164 -17.54 22.87 -17.47
N SER A 165 -16.57 22.82 -18.39
CA SER A 165 -16.77 23.22 -19.78
C SER A 165 -16.66 21.99 -20.68
N THR A 166 -17.70 21.73 -21.46
CA THR A 166 -18.06 20.45 -22.10
C THR A 166 -17.28 20.04 -23.35
N ASP A 167 -16.22 20.73 -23.76
CA ASP A 167 -15.64 20.51 -25.11
C ASP A 167 -14.22 19.90 -25.16
N SER A 168 -13.61 19.51 -24.05
CA SER A 168 -12.24 18.92 -24.05
C SER A 168 -12.19 17.38 -23.99
N CYS A 169 -13.33 16.70 -23.80
CA CYS A 169 -13.38 15.26 -23.51
C CYS A 169 -12.88 14.36 -24.67
N VAL A 170 -12.98 14.80 -25.93
CA VAL A 170 -12.71 13.95 -27.10
C VAL A 170 -11.24 13.97 -27.52
N GLN A 171 -10.48 15.03 -27.20
CA GLN A 171 -9.07 15.15 -27.62
C GLN A 171 -8.08 14.62 -26.58
N GLN A 172 -8.41 14.67 -25.28
CA GLN A 172 -7.56 14.08 -24.23
C GLN A 172 -7.59 12.55 -24.17
N GLN A 173 -8.61 11.92 -24.75
CA GLN A 173 -8.72 10.45 -24.82
C GLN A 173 -7.86 9.84 -25.94
N LYS A 174 -7.30 10.64 -26.85
CA LYS A 174 -6.62 10.17 -28.07
C LYS A 174 -5.12 9.83 -27.89
N ALA A 175 -4.50 10.14 -26.75
CA ALA A 175 -3.04 10.07 -26.57
C ALA A 175 -2.53 8.99 -25.60
N ARG A 176 -3.32 7.97 -25.25
CA ARG A 176 -2.90 6.91 -24.29
C ARG A 176 -3.15 5.50 -24.85
N PHE A 177 -2.46 5.15 -25.94
CA PHE A 177 -2.72 3.95 -26.75
C PHE A 177 -1.56 2.95 -26.87
N GLU A 178 -0.52 3.07 -26.06
CA GLU A 178 0.58 2.08 -26.04
C GLU A 178 0.55 1.30 -24.73
N GLU A 179 1.10 0.07 -24.71
CA GLU A 179 1.31 -0.73 -23.49
C GLU A 179 1.71 0.19 -22.34
N ALA A 180 1.13 0.02 -21.14
CA ALA A 180 1.44 0.89 -20.02
C ALA A 180 2.94 0.79 -19.71
N GLU A 181 3.71 1.70 -20.31
CA GLU A 181 5.15 1.81 -20.16
C GLU A 181 5.46 1.82 -18.66
N TRP A 182 6.58 1.22 -18.30
CA TRP A 182 7.05 1.28 -16.92
C TRP A 182 7.14 2.75 -16.50
N THR A 183 6.34 3.10 -15.49
CA THR A 183 6.38 4.41 -14.87
C THR A 183 7.75 4.67 -14.25
N ALA A 184 8.10 5.92 -13.96
CA ALA A 184 9.35 6.19 -13.25
C ALA A 184 9.33 5.55 -11.85
N ALA A 185 8.17 5.51 -11.20
CA ALA A 185 7.95 4.75 -9.97
C ALA A 185 8.22 3.25 -10.14
N ASP A 186 7.76 2.61 -11.22
CA ASP A 186 8.05 1.18 -11.49
C ASP A 186 9.55 0.92 -11.66
N LYS A 187 10.25 1.80 -12.39
CA LYS A 187 11.73 1.74 -12.55
C LYS A 187 12.46 1.97 -11.23
N ASN A 188 11.93 2.83 -10.37
CA ASN A 188 12.44 3.08 -9.04
C ASN A 188 12.20 1.87 -8.11
N HIS A 189 11.05 1.20 -8.20
CA HIS A 189 10.78 -0.05 -7.47
C HIS A 189 11.84 -1.10 -7.79
N GLU A 190 12.15 -1.29 -9.07
CA GLU A 190 13.19 -2.23 -9.49
C GLU A 190 14.57 -1.84 -8.98
N ALA A 191 14.95 -0.57 -9.06
CA ALA A 191 16.22 -0.08 -8.54
C ALA A 191 16.35 -0.29 -7.03
N VAL A 192 15.26 -0.09 -6.27
CA VAL A 192 15.22 -0.36 -4.84
C VAL A 192 15.33 -1.86 -4.56
N LEU A 193 14.58 -2.70 -5.27
CA LEU A 193 14.61 -4.15 -5.10
C LEU A 193 15.96 -4.79 -5.48
N PHE A 194 16.76 -4.11 -6.30
CA PHE A 194 18.13 -4.54 -6.64
C PHE A 194 19.13 -4.32 -5.48
N ILE A 195 18.76 -3.55 -4.46
CA ILE A 195 19.60 -3.36 -3.26
C ILE A 195 19.63 -4.65 -2.43
N PRO A 196 20.82 -5.21 -2.15
CA PRO A 196 20.94 -6.41 -1.32
C PRO A 196 20.27 -6.24 0.05
N ASP A 197 19.50 -7.26 0.44
CA ASP A 197 18.83 -7.37 1.73
C ASP A 197 17.87 -6.22 2.09
N ILE A 198 17.46 -5.39 1.12
CA ILE A 198 16.66 -4.19 1.38
C ILE A 198 15.35 -4.50 2.10
N LEU A 199 14.61 -5.52 1.65
CA LEU A 199 13.35 -5.93 2.28
C LEU A 199 13.59 -6.40 3.72
N SER A 200 14.63 -7.20 3.96
CA SER A 200 15.00 -7.64 5.31
C SER A 200 15.33 -6.47 6.22
N ARG A 201 16.08 -5.48 5.71
CA ARG A 201 16.44 -4.27 6.45
C ARG A 201 15.21 -3.41 6.75
N LEU A 202 14.28 -3.24 5.81
CA LEU A 202 13.03 -2.50 6.01
C LEU A 202 12.11 -3.17 7.04
N VAL A 203 11.94 -4.50 6.98
CA VAL A 203 11.15 -5.26 7.98
C VAL A 203 11.76 -5.11 9.39
N LYS A 204 13.09 -5.17 9.51
CA LYS A 204 13.79 -4.94 10.80
C LYS A 204 13.60 -3.53 11.35
N LEU A 205 13.40 -2.51 10.51
CA LEU A 205 13.11 -1.16 11.00
C LEU A 205 11.75 -1.07 11.69
N LEU A 206 10.77 -1.88 11.27
CA LEU A 206 9.45 -1.94 11.90
C LEU A 206 9.47 -2.60 13.29
N THR A 207 10.47 -3.45 13.59
CA THR A 207 10.63 -4.08 14.91
C THR A 207 11.30 -3.17 15.95
N LEU A 208 11.79 -2.00 15.55
CA LEU A 208 12.39 -1.03 16.46
C LEU A 208 11.28 -0.24 17.15
N ASP A 209 11.05 -0.52 18.43
CA ASP A 209 9.99 0.09 19.23
C ASP A 209 10.30 1.53 19.64
N LYS A 210 9.32 2.45 19.65
CA LYS A 210 9.44 3.66 20.49
C LYS A 210 9.56 3.19 21.93
N VAL A 211 10.73 3.36 22.57
CA VAL A 211 10.86 3.17 24.02
C VAL A 211 9.75 3.99 24.69
N SER A 212 8.82 3.29 25.34
CA SER A 212 7.61 3.88 25.91
C SER A 212 7.98 4.72 27.13
N PHE A 213 8.00 6.04 26.99
CA PHE A 213 7.90 6.95 28.14
C PHE A 213 6.41 7.14 28.47
N ASN A 214 5.80 6.10 29.06
CA ASN A 214 4.53 6.24 29.76
C ASN A 214 4.81 6.30 31.26
N ARG A 215 4.97 7.52 31.77
CA ARG A 215 4.57 7.84 33.14
C ARG A 215 4.05 9.26 33.15
N GLU A 216 2.73 9.37 33.27
CA GLU A 216 2.05 10.63 33.56
C GLU A 216 2.69 11.32 34.78
N GLY A 217 2.88 12.63 34.67
CA GLY A 217 3.11 13.51 35.84
C GLY A 217 4.50 14.14 35.93
N SER A 218 4.73 15.24 35.21
CA SER A 218 5.24 16.51 35.77
C SER A 218 5.65 17.50 34.67
N PRO A 219 5.39 18.81 34.83
CA PRO A 219 5.76 19.85 33.85
C PRO A 219 7.28 20.14 33.77
N SER A 220 8.12 19.33 34.42
CA SER A 220 9.59 19.47 34.41
C SER A 220 10.29 18.74 33.25
N SER A 221 9.56 17.92 32.48
CA SER A 221 10.14 17.12 31.39
C SER A 221 10.53 17.95 30.15
N GLU A 222 9.74 18.97 29.78
CA GLU A 222 10.04 19.85 28.65
C GLU A 222 11.27 20.75 28.87
N LEU A 223 11.60 21.05 30.13
CA LEU A 223 12.79 21.84 30.47
C LEU A 223 14.07 21.00 30.37
N SER A 224 13.98 19.68 30.57
CA SER A 224 15.11 18.75 30.50
C SER A 224 15.58 18.53 29.06
N GLU A 225 14.66 18.44 28.08
CA GLU A 225 14.99 18.34 26.65
C GLU A 225 15.68 19.61 26.11
N LEU A 226 15.23 20.79 26.55
CA LEU A 226 15.87 22.07 26.20
C LEU A 226 17.23 22.27 26.90
N THR A 227 17.41 21.74 28.10
CA THR A 227 18.68 21.80 28.84
C THR A 227 19.72 20.84 28.23
N ALA A 228 19.28 19.68 27.72
CA ALA A 228 20.12 18.77 26.93
C ALA A 228 20.58 19.40 25.60
N ALA A 229 19.71 20.14 24.91
CA ALA A 229 20.07 20.88 23.70
C ALA A 229 21.04 22.06 23.97
N LEU A 230 20.88 22.76 25.10
CA LEU A 230 21.76 23.87 25.49
C LEU A 230 23.11 23.40 26.05
N SER A 231 23.19 22.19 26.61
CA SER A 231 24.45 21.53 26.99
C SER A 231 25.30 21.12 25.77
N MET A 232 24.75 21.06 24.55
CA MET A 232 25.49 20.66 23.34
C MET A 232 26.56 21.66 22.90
N ARG A 233 26.52 22.92 23.36
CA ARG A 233 27.53 23.92 22.99
C ARG A 233 28.90 23.63 23.63
N GLY A 234 28.91 23.08 24.85
CA GLY A 234 30.12 22.54 25.51
C GLY A 234 30.49 21.11 25.09
N THR A 235 29.71 20.52 24.19
CA THR A 235 29.92 19.18 23.61
C THR A 235 30.65 19.27 22.27
N LEU A 236 30.75 20.44 21.64
CA LEU A 236 31.48 20.63 20.37
C LEU A 236 32.99 20.37 20.51
N GLU A 237 33.64 20.85 21.57
CA GLU A 237 35.05 20.56 21.86
C GLU A 237 35.29 19.09 22.25
N ARG A 238 34.32 18.48 22.95
CA ARG A 238 34.39 17.07 23.34
C ARG A 238 34.09 16.11 22.17
N MET A 239 33.20 16.48 21.25
CA MET A 239 32.97 15.78 19.97
C MET A 239 34.21 15.87 19.07
N TYR A 240 34.88 17.03 19.03
CA TYR A 240 36.13 17.21 18.29
C TYR A 240 37.25 16.27 18.79
N HIS A 241 37.26 15.92 20.08
CA HIS A 241 38.20 14.95 20.67
C HIS A 241 37.73 13.48 20.60
N ALA A 242 36.44 13.20 20.77
CA ALA A 242 35.88 11.83 20.70
C ALA A 242 35.87 11.27 19.27
N PHE A 243 35.72 12.12 18.24
CA PHE A 243 35.81 11.73 16.82
C PHE A 243 37.21 11.25 16.39
N ARG A 244 38.26 11.42 17.19
CA ARG A 244 39.61 10.93 16.87
C ARG A 244 39.76 9.41 16.97
N VAL A 245 38.77 8.66 17.50
CA VAL A 245 38.97 7.25 17.90
C VAL A 245 38.02 6.24 17.21
N THR A 246 37.01 6.64 16.44
CA THR A 246 36.15 5.64 15.75
C THR A 246 36.84 5.06 14.52
N ARG A 247 37.46 3.88 14.72
CA ARG A 247 38.14 3.05 13.72
C ARG A 247 37.13 2.31 12.83
N ALA A 248 36.26 3.05 12.13
CA ALA A 248 35.45 2.55 11.03
C ALA A 248 35.95 3.22 9.74
N GLN A 249 36.11 2.43 8.67
CA GLN A 249 36.74 2.81 7.39
C GLN A 249 36.35 4.22 6.92
N LEU A 250 37.21 5.21 7.19
CA LEU A 250 37.00 6.60 6.81
C LEU A 250 37.22 6.71 5.30
N LEU A 251 36.22 7.18 4.56
CA LEU A 251 36.31 7.41 3.12
C LEU A 251 36.91 8.79 2.86
N ASP A 252 37.77 8.90 1.84
CA ASP A 252 38.22 10.19 1.34
C ASP A 252 37.18 10.86 0.44
N GLU A 253 37.51 12.05 -0.07
CA GLU A 253 36.62 12.81 -0.96
C GLU A 253 36.21 12.06 -2.24
N THR A 254 36.98 11.05 -2.66
CA THR A 254 36.68 10.21 -3.83
C THR A 254 35.86 8.98 -3.49
N GLY A 255 35.66 8.69 -2.19
CA GLY A 255 35.01 7.47 -1.72
C GLY A 255 35.96 6.28 -1.56
N ALA A 256 37.28 6.50 -1.57
CA ALA A 256 38.27 5.47 -1.29
C ALA A 256 38.56 5.38 0.22
N VAL A 257 38.79 4.17 0.74
CA VAL A 257 39.13 3.97 2.15
C VAL A 257 40.48 4.63 2.45
N ILE A 258 40.49 5.61 3.37
CA ILE A 258 41.69 6.22 3.93
C ILE A 258 42.39 5.15 4.78
N SER A 259 43.40 4.53 4.20
CA SER A 259 44.32 3.68 4.92
C SER A 259 45.35 4.57 5.61
N GLN A 260 45.42 4.62 6.96
CA GLN A 260 46.69 4.59 7.73
C GLN A 260 46.54 4.89 9.25
N LEU A 261 46.98 3.92 10.07
CA LEU A 261 48.19 3.98 10.91
C LEU A 261 48.44 2.61 11.57
N ALA A 262 48.96 1.65 10.82
CA ALA A 262 49.72 0.54 11.40
C ALA A 262 51.19 0.97 11.43
N GLY A 263 51.78 1.06 12.62
CA GLY A 263 53.23 1.23 12.80
C GLY A 263 53.71 2.65 13.10
N ARG A 264 53.77 2.99 14.39
CA ARG A 264 54.90 3.73 14.98
C ARG A 264 55.18 3.18 16.37
N GLN A 265 56.07 2.19 16.45
CA GLN A 265 56.76 1.90 17.70
C GLN A 265 57.62 3.12 18.06
N ARG A 266 57.36 3.72 19.23
CA ARG A 266 58.37 4.50 19.93
C ARG A 266 59.09 3.54 20.88
N SER A 267 60.39 3.46 20.67
CA SER A 267 61.41 2.83 21.48
C SER A 267 61.38 3.35 22.92
N ASP A 268 61.28 2.44 23.89
CA ASP A 268 62.07 2.47 25.13
C ASP A 268 62.32 1.03 25.61
N PRO A 269 63.51 0.73 26.17
CA PRO A 269 63.93 -0.63 26.53
C PRO A 269 63.62 -0.98 28.00
N VAL A 270 63.86 -2.25 28.36
CA VAL A 270 63.99 -2.87 29.71
C VAL A 270 62.94 -3.98 29.97
N PRO A 271 63.35 -5.14 30.55
CA PRO A 271 63.14 -6.41 29.86
C PRO A 271 62.46 -7.51 30.69
N HIS A 272 62.15 -8.61 29.99
CA HIS A 272 61.93 -9.99 30.46
C HIS A 272 60.90 -10.24 31.57
N LEU A 273 59.80 -10.91 31.20
CA LEU A 273 59.57 -12.31 31.59
C LEU A 273 58.58 -12.96 30.61
N GLN A 274 59.01 -14.11 30.08
CA GLN A 274 58.30 -14.98 29.15
C GLN A 274 57.09 -15.63 29.84
N GLN A 275 56.00 -15.90 29.11
CA GLN A 275 55.69 -17.26 28.61
C GLN A 275 54.30 -17.30 27.94
N GLU A 276 54.22 -18.13 26.90
CA GLU A 276 53.02 -18.69 26.24
C GLU A 276 52.31 -17.90 25.11
N ARG A 277 52.87 -18.09 23.91
CA ARG A 277 52.12 -18.19 22.66
C ARG A 277 51.47 -19.58 22.56
N ALA A 278 50.16 -19.63 22.39
CA ALA A 278 49.47 -20.70 21.69
C ALA A 278 48.38 -20.05 20.79
N GLY A 279 48.35 -20.46 19.53
CA GLY A 279 47.79 -19.69 18.42
C GLY A 279 46.29 -19.43 18.45
N LEU A 280 45.92 -18.25 17.95
CA LEU A 280 44.57 -17.93 17.51
C LEU A 280 44.60 -17.53 16.03
N SER A 281 43.70 -18.14 15.28
CA SER A 281 43.52 -17.99 13.85
C SER A 281 43.00 -16.60 13.46
N LEU A 282 43.23 -16.21 12.21
CA LEU A 282 42.85 -14.95 11.55
C LEU A 282 41.32 -14.70 11.41
N SER A 283 40.50 -15.11 12.38
CA SER A 283 39.03 -14.97 12.31
C SER A 283 38.36 -14.19 13.45
N ASP A 284 39.10 -13.68 14.44
CA ASP A 284 38.50 -13.10 15.67
C ASP A 284 38.81 -11.61 15.95
N GLU A 285 39.03 -10.77 14.93
CA GLU A 285 39.13 -9.31 15.12
C GLU A 285 37.77 -8.56 15.13
N ARG A 286 36.62 -9.24 15.05
CA ARG A 286 35.29 -8.58 15.06
C ARG A 286 34.68 -8.35 16.44
N ILE A 287 35.33 -8.76 17.52
CA ILE A 287 34.69 -8.80 18.85
C ILE A 287 35.15 -7.68 19.81
N LEU A 288 36.20 -6.91 19.48
CA LEU A 288 36.63 -5.77 20.33
C LEU A 288 36.17 -4.37 19.91
N ASP A 289 35.63 -4.19 18.69
CA ASP A 289 35.12 -2.89 18.21
C ASP A 289 33.68 -2.57 18.71
N TRP A 290 33.01 -3.54 19.35
CA TRP A 290 31.64 -3.37 19.83
C TRP A 290 31.56 -2.52 21.12
N ASN A 291 32.64 -2.43 21.92
CA ASN A 291 32.57 -1.88 23.28
C ASN A 291 32.73 -0.35 23.40
N ILE A 292 33.30 0.34 22.39
CA ILE A 292 33.45 1.80 22.41
C ILE A 292 32.25 2.49 21.72
N ILE A 293 31.71 1.89 20.66
CA ILE A 293 30.45 2.34 20.04
C ILE A 293 29.29 2.13 21.03
N THR A 294 29.27 1.02 21.79
CA THR A 294 28.28 0.84 22.86
C THR A 294 28.50 1.73 24.09
N PHE A 295 29.70 2.26 24.35
CA PHE A 295 29.89 3.22 25.44
C PHE A 295 29.27 4.60 25.15
N LEU A 296 29.36 5.06 23.89
CA LEU A 296 28.67 6.27 23.43
C LEU A 296 27.17 6.05 23.19
N ASP A 297 26.74 4.81 22.95
CA ASP A 297 25.32 4.45 22.81
C ASP A 297 24.63 4.22 24.18
N ARG A 298 25.39 3.82 25.22
CA ARG A 298 24.87 3.57 26.59
C ARG A 298 24.69 4.81 27.45
N THR A 299 25.17 5.98 27.01
CA THR A 299 24.94 7.24 27.73
C THR A 299 23.97 8.11 26.94
N ALA A 300 22.67 7.83 27.10
CA ALA A 300 21.53 8.62 26.61
C ALA A 300 21.31 8.73 25.07
N LEU A 301 22.09 8.07 24.20
CA LEU A 301 21.91 8.13 22.73
C LEU A 301 21.20 6.91 22.09
N SER A 302 21.19 5.73 22.72
CA SER A 302 20.46 4.54 22.26
C SER A 302 18.96 4.82 22.10
N THR A 303 18.38 5.60 23.01
CA THR A 303 16.98 6.03 22.95
C THR A 303 16.71 6.93 21.74
N GLY A 304 17.69 7.71 21.28
CA GLY A 304 17.57 8.60 20.13
C GLY A 304 17.57 7.86 18.79
N VAL A 305 18.43 6.85 18.61
CA VAL A 305 18.43 6.02 17.38
C VAL A 305 17.11 5.27 17.22
N VAL A 306 16.61 4.74 18.33
CA VAL A 306 15.34 4.02 18.40
C VAL A 306 14.14 4.97 18.20
N HIS A 307 14.15 6.16 18.80
CA HIS A 307 13.11 7.18 18.62
C HIS A 307 13.05 7.72 17.19
N LEU A 308 14.20 7.98 16.54
CA LEU A 308 14.25 8.42 15.14
C LEU A 308 13.82 7.31 14.18
N ALA A 309 14.29 6.06 14.35
CA ALA A 309 13.86 4.96 13.49
C ALA A 309 12.34 4.70 13.61
N ALA A 310 11.81 4.74 14.83
CA ALA A 310 10.38 4.59 15.07
C ALA A 310 9.56 5.85 14.74
N SER A 311 10.20 7.01 14.56
CA SER A 311 9.56 8.19 13.98
C SER A 311 9.29 8.04 12.49
N HIS A 312 9.98 7.12 11.81
CA HIS A 312 9.87 6.88 10.37
C HIS A 312 9.03 5.64 10.00
N HIS A 313 8.28 5.06 10.95
CA HIS A 313 7.45 3.87 10.68
C HIS A 313 6.42 4.12 9.57
N VAL A 314 5.88 5.34 9.48
CA VAL A 314 4.90 5.70 8.45
C VAL A 314 5.53 5.57 7.05
N GLU A 315 6.74 6.08 6.87
CA GLU A 315 7.46 6.05 5.60
C GLU A 315 7.98 4.65 5.27
N VAL A 316 8.44 3.89 6.26
CA VAL A 316 8.84 2.49 6.06
C VAL A 316 7.64 1.65 5.60
N LEU A 317 6.48 1.79 6.28
CA LEU A 317 5.24 1.13 5.88
C LEU A 317 4.80 1.57 4.49
N PHE A 318 4.92 2.85 4.17
CA PHE A 318 4.58 3.39 2.85
C PHE A 318 5.46 2.80 1.75
N VAL A 319 6.78 2.76 1.92
CA VAL A 319 7.70 2.17 0.94
C VAL A 319 7.39 0.68 0.73
N LEU A 320 7.22 -0.08 1.81
CA LEU A 320 6.83 -1.49 1.71
C LEU A 320 5.48 -1.66 1.00
N CYS A 321 4.50 -0.80 1.31
CA CYS A 321 3.19 -0.81 0.66
C CYS A 321 3.29 -0.52 -0.84
N ALA A 322 4.10 0.46 -1.24
CA ALA A 322 4.32 0.80 -2.65
C ALA A 322 4.96 -0.36 -3.42
N LEU A 323 5.97 -1.02 -2.83
CA LEU A 323 6.61 -2.20 -3.41
C LEU A 323 5.64 -3.40 -3.50
N CYS A 324 4.76 -3.58 -2.51
CA CYS A 324 3.70 -4.59 -2.54
C CYS A 324 2.62 -4.30 -3.60
N GLY A 325 2.38 -3.04 -3.97
CA GLY A 325 1.43 -2.66 -5.01
C GLY A 325 2.00 -2.65 -6.44
N GLY A 326 3.34 -2.68 -6.56
CA GLY A 326 4.07 -2.51 -7.83
C GLY A 326 3.99 -3.71 -8.79
N LYS A 327 4.72 -3.60 -9.91
CA LYS A 327 4.75 -4.64 -10.98
C LYS A 327 5.34 -5.98 -10.52
N ARG A 328 6.25 -5.97 -9.52
CA ARG A 328 6.86 -7.18 -8.93
C ARG A 328 6.18 -7.65 -7.63
N ARG A 329 4.92 -7.27 -7.40
CA ARG A 329 4.20 -7.55 -6.14
C ARG A 329 4.29 -8.99 -5.65
N GLU A 330 4.16 -9.97 -6.53
CA GLU A 330 4.14 -11.38 -6.14
C GLU A 330 5.45 -11.79 -5.48
N GLN A 331 6.57 -11.38 -6.08
CA GLN A 331 7.91 -11.60 -5.54
C GLN A 331 8.05 -10.90 -4.18
N VAL A 332 7.64 -9.63 -4.08
CA VAL A 332 7.75 -8.84 -2.86
C VAL A 332 6.89 -9.40 -1.73
N GLN A 333 5.62 -9.71 -1.98
CA GLN A 333 4.69 -10.30 -1.02
C GLN A 333 5.23 -11.63 -0.47
N ASN A 334 5.72 -12.52 -1.33
CA ASN A 334 6.31 -13.79 -0.91
C ASN A 334 7.57 -13.58 -0.06
N SER A 335 8.50 -12.72 -0.48
CA SER A 335 9.71 -12.41 0.29
C SER A 335 9.39 -11.79 1.65
N LEU A 336 8.37 -10.92 1.74
CA LEU A 336 7.94 -10.35 3.02
C LEU A 336 7.29 -11.40 3.94
N ALA A 337 6.55 -12.35 3.38
CA ALA A 337 6.02 -13.49 4.12
C ALA A 337 7.15 -14.34 4.72
N GLU A 338 8.16 -14.68 3.92
CA GLU A 338 9.36 -15.44 4.35
C GLU A 338 10.18 -14.69 5.43
N LEU A 339 10.25 -13.36 5.32
CA LEU A 339 10.91 -12.50 6.31
C LEU A 339 10.09 -12.35 7.61
N GLY A 340 8.90 -12.94 7.70
CA GLY A 340 8.07 -12.92 8.90
C GLY A 340 7.35 -11.59 9.13
N LEU A 341 7.06 -10.81 8.07
CA LEU A 341 6.38 -9.51 8.18
C LEU A 341 5.07 -9.62 8.97
N ILE A 342 4.29 -10.69 8.82
CA ILE A 342 3.01 -10.84 9.51
C ILE A 342 3.17 -10.88 11.04
N ASN A 343 4.23 -11.49 11.56
CA ASN A 343 4.52 -11.49 13.00
C ASN A 343 4.82 -10.06 13.48
N VAL A 344 5.63 -9.33 12.72
CA VAL A 344 5.96 -7.93 13.02
C VAL A 344 4.71 -7.06 13.01
N LEU A 345 3.84 -7.22 12.01
CA LEU A 345 2.59 -6.48 11.92
C LEU A 345 1.62 -6.87 13.04
N ASN A 346 1.59 -8.13 13.48
CA ASN A 346 0.77 -8.56 14.60
C ASN A 346 1.25 -7.93 15.92
N ASP A 347 2.56 -7.88 16.17
CA ASP A 347 3.13 -7.20 17.34
C ASP A 347 2.88 -5.68 17.29
N MET A 348 2.95 -5.07 16.11
CA MET A 348 2.59 -3.66 15.91
C MET A 348 1.10 -3.41 16.18
N PHE A 349 0.22 -4.33 15.78
CA PHE A 349 -1.23 -4.21 15.99
C PHE A 349 -1.57 -3.99 17.46
N ASP A 350 -0.95 -4.76 18.34
CA ASP A 350 -1.21 -4.72 19.78
C ASP A 350 -0.72 -3.42 20.44
N LYS A 351 0.20 -2.71 19.78
CA LYS A 351 0.74 -1.40 20.21
C LYS A 351 -0.07 -0.22 19.65
N LEU A 352 -0.94 -0.46 18.67
CA LEU A 352 -1.79 0.57 18.09
C LEU A 352 -3.05 0.75 18.95
N ASP A 353 -3.41 2.02 19.20
CA ASP A 353 -4.61 2.37 19.96
C ASP A 353 -5.87 2.24 19.10
N TRP A 354 -6.58 1.12 19.16
CA TRP A 354 -7.81 0.90 18.38
C TRP A 354 -9.09 1.39 19.07
N VAL A 355 -9.00 2.17 20.15
CA VAL A 355 -10.20 2.67 20.83
C VAL A 355 -10.91 3.69 19.90
N PRO A 356 -12.22 3.50 19.63
CA PRO A 356 -13.00 4.47 18.85
C PRO A 356 -12.95 5.83 19.54
N THR A 357 -12.33 6.82 18.89
CA THR A 357 -12.26 8.16 19.46
C THR A 357 -13.62 8.82 19.22
N PRO A 358 -14.36 9.25 20.26
CA PRO A 358 -15.65 9.87 20.06
C PRO A 358 -15.50 11.13 19.21
N SER A 359 -16.39 11.32 18.24
CA SER A 359 -16.44 12.46 17.33
C SER A 359 -16.49 13.77 18.12
N ARG A 360 -15.32 14.37 18.40
CA ARG A 360 -15.24 15.71 18.95
C ARG A 360 -15.63 16.68 17.84
N ALA A 361 -16.88 17.16 17.89
CA ALA A 361 -17.47 18.11 16.97
C ALA A 361 -16.70 19.46 16.80
N HIS A 362 -15.56 19.64 17.48
CA HIS A 362 -14.81 20.89 17.54
C HIS A 362 -13.28 20.71 17.39
N SER A 363 -12.81 19.56 16.87
CA SER A 363 -11.37 19.37 16.63
C SER A 363 -10.91 20.19 15.42
N ARG A 364 -9.93 21.08 15.59
CA ARG A 364 -9.11 21.57 14.47
C ARG A 364 -8.11 20.47 14.12
N GLY A 365 -8.37 19.72 13.06
CA GLY A 365 -7.34 18.87 12.47
C GLY A 365 -6.28 19.72 11.77
N ILE A 366 -5.21 19.06 11.33
CA ILE A 366 -4.09 19.71 10.62
C ILE A 366 -4.57 20.40 9.33
N HIS A 367 -5.70 19.94 8.76
CA HIS A 367 -6.33 20.52 7.56
C HIS A 367 -7.55 21.43 7.86
N GLY A 368 -7.76 21.86 9.11
CA GLY A 368 -8.81 22.82 9.47
C GLY A 368 -9.94 22.26 10.34
N LEU A 369 -11.01 23.05 10.49
CA LEU A 369 -12.17 22.71 11.34
C LEU A 369 -12.85 21.43 10.84
N GLY A 370 -12.95 20.42 11.71
CA GLY A 370 -13.62 19.15 11.42
C GLY A 370 -12.70 18.04 10.86
N CYS A 371 -11.43 18.33 10.58
CA CYS A 371 -10.48 17.32 10.12
C CYS A 371 -10.03 16.38 11.27
N VAL A 372 -10.15 15.07 11.10
CA VAL A 372 -9.75 14.04 12.09
C VAL A 372 -8.32 13.53 11.85
N CYS A 373 -7.64 14.00 10.80
CA CYS A 373 -6.26 13.62 10.48
C CYS A 373 -5.28 14.09 11.57
N ASN A 374 -4.55 13.14 12.14
CA ASN A 374 -3.43 13.37 13.05
C ASN A 374 -2.32 12.33 12.73
N PRO A 375 -1.07 12.52 13.21
CA PRO A 375 0.04 11.60 12.90
C PRO A 375 -0.21 10.15 13.32
N LYS A 376 -1.02 9.90 14.36
CA LYS A 376 -1.41 8.54 14.77
C LYS A 376 -2.36 7.90 13.76
N SER A 377 -3.27 8.67 13.17
CA SER A 377 -4.14 8.20 12.08
C SER A 377 -3.33 7.83 10.83
N ALA A 378 -2.29 8.58 10.50
CA ALA A 378 -1.40 8.27 9.38
C ALA A 378 -0.73 6.91 9.54
N LEU A 379 -0.20 6.61 10.74
CA LEU A 379 0.42 5.33 11.03
C LEU A 379 -0.56 4.15 10.87
N LYS A 380 -1.76 4.24 11.46
CA LYS A 380 -2.78 3.19 11.32
C LYS A 380 -3.23 2.99 9.86
N ILE A 381 -3.41 4.07 9.12
CA ILE A 381 -3.83 3.99 7.71
C ILE A 381 -2.73 3.32 6.87
N GLN A 382 -1.45 3.73 7.03
CA GLN A 382 -0.36 3.08 6.30
C GLN A 382 -0.16 1.62 6.71
N TYR A 383 -0.37 1.32 7.98
CA TYR A 383 -0.37 -0.06 8.49
C TYR A 383 -1.44 -0.92 7.80
N LEU A 384 -2.70 -0.45 7.74
CA LEU A 384 -3.79 -1.16 7.06
C LEU A 384 -3.56 -1.25 5.54
N ARG A 385 -3.02 -0.19 4.92
CA ARG A 385 -2.64 -0.19 3.50
C ARG A 385 -1.63 -1.27 3.16
N LEU A 386 -0.61 -1.47 4.02
CA LEU A 386 0.36 -2.54 3.81
C LEU A 386 -0.30 -3.91 3.90
N ILE A 387 -1.20 -4.15 4.87
CA ILE A 387 -1.93 -5.43 4.98
C ILE A 387 -2.82 -5.66 3.76
N HIS A 388 -3.57 -4.65 3.34
CA HIS A 388 -4.37 -4.69 2.13
C HIS A 388 -3.51 -5.09 0.91
N ASN A 389 -2.39 -4.39 0.67
CA ASN A 389 -1.51 -4.67 -0.47
C ASN A 389 -0.72 -5.98 -0.33
N PHE A 390 -0.55 -6.51 0.88
CA PHE A 390 -0.01 -7.84 1.10
C PHE A 390 -1.00 -8.94 0.67
N CYS A 391 -2.30 -8.70 0.88
CA CYS A 391 -3.37 -9.60 0.47
C CYS A 391 -3.75 -9.46 -1.02
N ASP A 392 -3.76 -8.24 -1.56
CA ASP A 392 -4.22 -7.91 -2.91
C ASP A 392 -3.29 -8.46 -3.99
N ARG A 393 -3.76 -9.50 -4.69
CA ARG A 393 -3.02 -10.20 -5.73
C ARG A 393 -4.00 -10.76 -6.76
N ASP A 394 -3.62 -10.68 -8.03
CA ASP A 394 -4.42 -11.18 -9.17
C ASP A 394 -4.14 -12.67 -9.47
N SER A 395 -3.63 -13.41 -8.48
CA SER A 395 -3.27 -14.83 -8.55
C SER A 395 -3.29 -15.46 -7.15
N CYS A 396 -3.14 -16.80 -7.07
CA CYS A 396 -3.26 -17.53 -5.81
C CYS A 396 -2.29 -17.02 -4.74
N ASN A 397 -2.83 -16.49 -3.64
CA ASN A 397 -2.08 -15.96 -2.49
C ASN A 397 -2.40 -16.70 -1.17
N ARG A 398 -2.92 -17.94 -1.27
CA ARG A 398 -3.46 -18.69 -0.13
C ARG A 398 -2.46 -18.82 1.01
N THR A 399 -1.25 -19.30 0.74
CA THR A 399 -0.23 -19.56 1.76
C THR A 399 0.11 -18.32 2.56
N ASN A 400 0.30 -17.18 1.90
CA ASN A 400 0.60 -15.91 2.57
C ASN A 400 -0.58 -15.41 3.38
N LYS A 401 -1.81 -15.51 2.83
CA LYS A 401 -3.03 -15.11 3.53
C LYS A 401 -3.26 -15.94 4.79
N GLN A 402 -3.02 -17.25 4.74
CA GLN A 402 -3.18 -18.13 5.90
C GLN A 402 -2.29 -17.74 7.08
N LEU A 403 -1.13 -17.12 6.85
CA LEU A 403 -0.29 -16.57 7.93
C LEU A 403 -1.03 -15.54 8.79
N LEU A 404 -2.02 -14.82 8.23
CA LEU A 404 -2.82 -13.83 8.96
C LEU A 404 -3.84 -14.47 9.91
N LEU A 405 -4.17 -15.75 9.72
CA LEU A 405 -5.07 -16.49 10.62
C LEU A 405 -4.33 -17.17 11.76
N VAL A 406 -3.03 -17.41 11.62
CA VAL A 406 -2.23 -18.13 12.61
C VAL A 406 -1.95 -17.21 13.83
N PRO A 407 -2.24 -17.69 15.06
CA PRO A 407 -1.78 -17.06 16.30
C PRO A 407 -0.27 -16.79 16.31
N SER A 408 0.14 -15.60 16.74
CA SER A 408 1.57 -15.34 16.98
C SER A 408 2.07 -16.17 18.15
N VAL A 409 3.10 -16.99 17.92
CA VAL A 409 3.82 -17.65 19.01
C VAL A 409 4.71 -16.60 19.67
N SER A 410 4.30 -16.10 20.85
CA SER A 410 5.10 -15.19 21.65
C SER A 410 6.47 -15.83 21.96
N LYS A 411 7.56 -15.19 21.54
CA LYS A 411 8.95 -15.65 21.79
C LYS A 411 9.40 -15.61 23.26
N GLU A 412 8.52 -15.27 24.20
CA GLU A 412 8.81 -15.20 25.64
C GLU A 412 8.49 -16.52 26.39
N SER A 413 8.92 -17.67 25.85
CA SER A 413 8.76 -18.95 26.56
C SER A 413 10.02 -19.82 26.52
N PHE A 414 11.17 -19.18 26.68
CA PHE A 414 12.43 -19.84 27.07
C PHE A 414 12.92 -19.42 28.47
N SER A 415 12.03 -18.92 29.34
CA SER A 415 12.31 -18.80 30.77
C SER A 415 11.65 -19.94 31.54
N PHE A 416 12.52 -20.72 32.18
CA PHE A 416 12.26 -21.83 33.07
C PHE A 416 11.25 -21.44 34.19
N TRP A 417 10.22 -22.28 34.37
CA TRP A 417 9.24 -22.36 35.48
C TRP A 417 8.19 -21.26 35.63
N SER A 418 6.96 -21.53 35.14
CA SER A 418 5.78 -21.60 36.01
C SER A 418 4.62 -22.29 35.28
N LYS A 419 4.28 -23.50 35.72
CA LYS A 419 2.98 -24.12 35.40
C LYS A 419 1.94 -23.36 36.21
N ASN A 420 1.21 -22.43 35.58
CA ASN A 420 -0.16 -22.00 35.94
C ASN A 420 -0.51 -20.66 35.28
N ASN A 421 -0.56 -20.62 33.96
CA ASN A 421 -1.42 -19.68 33.25
C ASN A 421 -2.05 -20.45 32.10
N GLU A 422 -3.38 -20.59 32.12
CA GLU A 422 -4.15 -20.92 30.94
C GLU A 422 -3.91 -19.80 29.92
N GLY A 423 -2.88 -19.97 29.09
CA GLY A 423 -2.51 -19.02 28.07
C GLY A 423 -3.66 -18.92 27.07
N LYS A 424 -4.42 -17.82 27.09
CA LYS A 424 -5.25 -17.46 25.95
C LYS A 424 -4.33 -17.34 24.75
N GLU A 425 -4.43 -18.29 23.83
CA GLU A 425 -3.78 -18.19 22.52
C GLU A 425 -4.16 -16.83 21.91
N SER A 426 -3.16 -16.05 21.51
CA SER A 426 -3.41 -14.76 20.85
C SER A 426 -4.13 -15.03 19.53
N ASP A 427 -5.19 -14.29 19.22
CA ASP A 427 -5.81 -14.39 17.89
C ASP A 427 -4.79 -14.08 16.78
N GLY A 428 -5.00 -14.65 15.59
CA GLY A 428 -4.29 -14.23 14.37
C GLY A 428 -4.67 -12.80 13.96
N LEU A 429 -3.77 -12.14 13.22
CA LEU A 429 -3.89 -10.73 12.85
C LEU A 429 -5.22 -10.40 12.15
N MET A 430 -5.69 -11.25 11.23
CA MET A 430 -6.97 -11.02 10.53
C MET A 430 -8.16 -11.09 11.49
N VAL A 431 -8.14 -12.01 12.45
CA VAL A 431 -9.19 -12.12 13.48
C VAL A 431 -9.18 -10.89 14.39
N LYS A 432 -8.01 -10.34 14.74
CA LYS A 432 -7.90 -9.07 15.46
C LYS A 432 -8.50 -7.90 14.67
N ILE A 433 -8.20 -7.79 13.37
CA ILE A 433 -8.77 -6.77 12.47
C ILE A 433 -10.30 -6.87 12.41
N LEU A 434 -10.85 -8.09 12.28
CA LEU A 434 -12.30 -8.34 12.26
C LEU A 434 -12.98 -7.90 13.55
N LYS A 435 -12.37 -8.19 14.71
CA LYS A 435 -12.89 -7.77 16.03
C LYS A 435 -12.95 -6.24 16.18
N ILE A 436 -12.05 -5.51 15.52
CA ILE A 436 -12.11 -4.04 15.47
C ILE A 436 -13.16 -3.58 14.47
N LEU A 437 -13.18 -4.13 13.25
CA LEU A 437 -14.14 -3.76 12.20
C LEU A 437 -15.60 -3.84 12.67
N VAL A 438 -15.98 -4.92 13.35
CA VAL A 438 -17.36 -5.13 13.85
C VAL A 438 -17.78 -4.08 14.90
N LYS A 439 -16.81 -3.45 15.58
CA LYS A 439 -17.06 -2.40 16.58
C LYS A 439 -16.87 -0.99 16.01
N GLU A 440 -16.33 -0.88 14.80
CA GLU A 440 -15.94 0.40 14.22
C GLU A 440 -17.17 1.14 13.64
N PRO A 441 -17.43 2.40 14.04
CA PRO A 441 -18.55 3.18 13.54
C PRO A 441 -18.54 3.37 12.01
N SER A 442 -19.73 3.53 11.41
CA SER A 442 -19.89 3.71 9.96
C SER A 442 -19.32 5.02 9.41
N ASP A 443 -19.16 6.04 10.26
CA ASP A 443 -18.57 7.34 9.94
C ASP A 443 -17.05 7.40 10.23
N SER A 444 -16.44 6.30 10.68
CA SER A 444 -15.01 6.25 10.96
C SER A 444 -14.15 6.21 9.70
N LEU A 445 -13.07 6.99 9.73
CA LEU A 445 -12.00 6.96 8.71
C LEU A 445 -11.33 5.59 8.58
N TYR A 446 -11.39 4.75 9.62
CA TYR A 446 -10.74 3.44 9.62
C TYR A 446 -11.62 2.33 9.04
N ARG A 447 -12.95 2.51 9.03
CA ARG A 447 -13.87 1.46 8.58
C ARG A 447 -13.60 1.02 7.15
N PHE A 448 -13.39 1.98 6.25
CA PHE A 448 -13.01 1.70 4.87
C PHE A 448 -11.75 0.83 4.80
N TRP A 449 -10.65 1.25 5.44
CA TRP A 449 -9.37 0.53 5.38
C TRP A 449 -9.43 -0.86 6.04
N LEU A 450 -10.13 -0.99 7.17
CA LEU A 450 -10.37 -2.28 7.83
C LEU A 450 -11.16 -3.22 6.92
N ALA A 451 -12.24 -2.73 6.32
CA ALA A 451 -13.03 -3.49 5.38
C ALA A 451 -12.22 -3.90 4.14
N SER A 452 -11.43 -2.99 3.56
CA SER A 452 -10.57 -3.32 2.42
C SER A 452 -9.56 -4.42 2.75
N CYS A 453 -8.97 -4.44 3.95
CA CYS A 453 -8.10 -5.55 4.37
C CYS A 453 -8.85 -6.89 4.39
N VAL A 454 -10.07 -6.91 4.94
CA VAL A 454 -10.90 -8.13 5.02
C VAL A 454 -11.36 -8.57 3.63
N GLU A 455 -11.78 -7.64 2.78
CA GLU A 455 -12.18 -7.91 1.40
C GLU A 455 -11.01 -8.49 0.59
N ALA A 456 -9.84 -7.84 0.63
CA ALA A 456 -8.63 -8.31 -0.04
C ALA A 456 -8.20 -9.70 0.48
N PHE A 457 -8.40 -9.99 1.76
CA PHE A 457 -8.20 -11.33 2.31
C PHE A 457 -9.20 -12.35 1.75
N LEU A 458 -10.50 -12.05 1.80
CA LEU A 458 -11.58 -12.93 1.35
C LEU A 458 -11.56 -13.20 -0.15
N ARG A 459 -11.04 -12.26 -0.95
CA ARG A 459 -10.94 -12.41 -2.42
C ARG A 459 -10.09 -13.62 -2.79
N GLY A 460 -10.73 -14.68 -3.27
CA GLY A 460 -10.07 -15.96 -3.59
C GLY A 460 -9.65 -16.78 -2.37
N ALA A 461 -10.23 -16.53 -1.19
CA ALA A 461 -10.04 -17.35 0.00
C ALA A 461 -10.73 -18.72 -0.14
N ASP A 462 -10.19 -19.74 0.52
CA ASP A 462 -10.81 -21.05 0.59
C ASP A 462 -12.02 -21.06 1.53
N HIS A 463 -12.89 -22.06 1.35
CA HIS A 463 -14.12 -22.19 2.11
C HIS A 463 -13.87 -22.24 3.62
N LYS A 464 -12.79 -22.90 4.06
CA LYS A 464 -12.39 -22.97 5.48
C LYS A 464 -12.00 -21.61 6.05
N ASP A 465 -11.26 -20.82 5.27
CA ASP A 465 -10.81 -19.50 5.70
C ASP A 465 -12.00 -18.53 5.79
N GLN A 466 -12.94 -18.60 4.83
CA GLN A 466 -14.21 -17.86 4.88
C GLN A 466 -15.05 -18.28 6.10
N GLU A 467 -15.12 -19.56 6.44
CA GLU A 467 -15.84 -20.06 7.63
C GLU A 467 -15.23 -19.53 8.93
N VAL A 468 -13.89 -19.47 9.04
CA VAL A 468 -13.21 -18.83 10.17
C VAL A 468 -13.59 -17.35 10.27
N VAL A 469 -13.57 -16.61 9.15
CA VAL A 469 -13.99 -15.20 9.14
C VAL A 469 -15.46 -15.07 9.57
N ALA A 470 -16.37 -15.90 9.04
CA ALA A 470 -17.78 -15.89 9.42
C ALA A 470 -18.01 -16.25 10.89
N SER A 471 -17.15 -17.08 11.50
CA SER A 471 -17.25 -17.44 12.92
C SER A 471 -17.01 -16.25 13.88
N THR A 472 -16.39 -15.17 13.39
CA THR A 472 -16.15 -13.96 14.19
C THR A 472 -17.41 -13.10 14.42
N GLY A 473 -18.54 -13.45 13.79
CA GLY A 473 -19.78 -12.68 13.84
C GLY A 473 -19.90 -11.62 12.73
N LEU A 474 -18.96 -11.59 11.77
CA LEU A 474 -18.97 -10.64 10.67
C LEU A 474 -20.29 -10.70 9.87
N MET A 475 -20.76 -11.91 9.50
CA MET A 475 -21.97 -12.08 8.69
C MET A 475 -23.20 -11.48 9.38
N GLU A 476 -23.38 -11.77 10.67
CA GLU A 476 -24.47 -11.25 11.48
C GLU A 476 -24.41 -9.72 11.58
N HIS A 477 -23.22 -9.15 11.80
CA HIS A 477 -23.02 -7.70 11.85
C HIS A 477 -23.37 -7.02 10.52
N LEU A 478 -22.87 -7.56 9.40
CA LEU A 478 -23.15 -7.01 8.05
C LEU A 478 -24.65 -7.02 7.74
N LEU A 479 -25.35 -8.11 8.08
CA LEU A 479 -26.80 -8.19 7.88
C LEU A 479 -27.56 -7.22 8.78
N GLN A 480 -27.15 -7.08 10.03
CA GLN A 480 -27.76 -6.11 10.94
C GLN A 480 -27.62 -4.68 10.39
N GLU A 481 -26.44 -4.30 9.91
CA GLU A 481 -26.20 -2.98 9.31
C GLU A 481 -27.03 -2.78 8.04
N ILE A 482 -27.09 -3.78 7.15
CA ILE A 482 -27.90 -3.72 5.91
C ILE A 482 -29.39 -3.52 6.24
N LEU A 483 -29.91 -4.25 7.24
CA LEU A 483 -31.33 -4.21 7.63
C LEU A 483 -31.68 -3.00 8.49
N GLN A 484 -30.75 -2.44 9.26
CA GLN A 484 -31.03 -1.27 10.09
C GLN A 484 -31.33 -0.02 9.24
N GLY A 485 -30.76 0.06 8.04
CA GLY A 485 -30.93 1.20 7.15
C GLY A 485 -30.34 2.49 7.72
N GLY A 486 -30.65 3.63 7.08
CA GLY A 486 -30.17 4.93 7.56
C GLY A 486 -28.68 5.18 7.30
N PHE A 487 -28.14 4.65 6.20
CA PHE A 487 -26.76 4.88 5.77
C PHE A 487 -26.53 6.38 5.56
N ARG A 488 -25.80 7.02 6.50
CA ARG A 488 -25.40 8.43 6.39
C ARG A 488 -24.30 8.65 5.35
N CYS A 489 -23.60 7.58 4.97
CA CYS A 489 -22.50 7.58 4.01
C CYS A 489 -22.79 6.51 2.94
N ALA A 490 -22.90 6.93 1.68
CA ALA A 490 -23.24 6.05 0.55
C ALA A 490 -22.30 4.83 0.45
N THR A 491 -21.00 5.04 0.72
CA THR A 491 -19.99 3.96 0.68
C THR A 491 -20.17 2.88 1.73
N SER A 492 -20.89 3.15 2.84
CA SER A 492 -21.06 2.15 3.91
C SER A 492 -21.92 0.98 3.47
N LEU A 493 -22.90 1.20 2.60
CA LEU A 493 -23.76 0.13 2.09
C LEU A 493 -22.99 -0.75 1.10
N GLN A 494 -22.25 -0.14 0.18
CA GLN A 494 -21.39 -0.84 -0.76
C GLN A 494 -20.38 -1.74 -0.04
N ILE A 495 -19.66 -1.22 0.96
CA ILE A 495 -18.72 -2.01 1.78
C ILE A 495 -19.38 -3.24 2.39
N ASN A 496 -20.59 -3.09 2.91
CA ASN A 496 -21.29 -4.20 3.57
C ASN A 496 -21.68 -5.29 2.56
N PHE A 497 -22.17 -4.92 1.37
CA PHE A 497 -22.50 -5.86 0.31
C PHE A 497 -21.27 -6.51 -0.31
N ASP A 498 -20.18 -5.76 -0.51
CA ASP A 498 -18.91 -6.27 -1.04
C ASP A 498 -18.34 -7.35 -0.12
N LEU A 499 -18.25 -7.06 1.19
CA LEU A 499 -17.79 -8.02 2.19
C LEU A 499 -18.70 -9.24 2.30
N LEU A 500 -20.03 -9.03 2.33
CA LEU A 500 -20.98 -10.14 2.40
C LEU A 500 -20.88 -11.02 1.15
N GLY A 501 -20.72 -10.40 -0.03
CA GLY A 501 -20.55 -11.08 -1.31
C GLY A 501 -19.29 -11.95 -1.32
N GLU A 502 -18.13 -11.41 -0.97
CA GLU A 502 -16.87 -12.16 -0.93
C GLU A 502 -16.86 -13.24 0.16
N LEU A 503 -17.57 -13.02 1.28
CA LEU A 503 -17.67 -13.99 2.38
C LEU A 503 -18.43 -15.27 1.96
N ILE A 504 -19.52 -15.13 1.20
CA ILE A 504 -20.33 -16.29 0.79
C ILE A 504 -19.88 -16.91 -0.54
N LYS A 505 -19.13 -16.17 -1.37
CA LYS A 505 -18.80 -16.56 -2.75
C LYS A 505 -18.20 -17.97 -2.79
N PHE A 506 -18.79 -18.84 -3.60
CA PHE A 506 -18.45 -20.26 -3.79
C PHE A 506 -18.60 -21.17 -2.56
N ASN A 507 -19.12 -20.69 -1.43
CA ASN A 507 -19.19 -21.45 -0.19
C ASN A 507 -20.63 -21.85 0.19
N LYS A 508 -21.00 -23.10 -0.11
CA LYS A 508 -22.35 -23.64 0.12
C LYS A 508 -22.79 -23.55 1.60
N SER A 509 -21.89 -23.81 2.54
CA SER A 509 -22.14 -23.77 3.98
C SER A 509 -22.53 -22.36 4.44
N LEU A 510 -21.79 -21.34 3.98
CA LEU A 510 -22.07 -19.95 4.29
C LEU A 510 -23.31 -19.41 3.56
N PHE A 511 -23.62 -19.89 2.36
CA PHE A 511 -24.91 -19.64 1.71
C PHE A 511 -26.09 -20.13 2.56
N GLN A 512 -26.01 -21.34 3.10
CA GLN A 512 -27.05 -21.90 3.98
C GLN A 512 -27.12 -21.16 5.32
N ARG A 513 -25.99 -20.66 5.84
CA ARG A 513 -25.98 -19.82 7.04
C ARG A 513 -26.69 -18.48 6.78
N LEU A 514 -26.40 -17.83 5.65
CA LEU A 514 -27.06 -16.59 5.24
C LEU A 514 -28.59 -16.78 5.14
N ASP A 515 -29.04 -17.88 4.53
CA ASP A 515 -30.47 -18.21 4.42
C ASP A 515 -31.16 -18.34 5.79
N ARG A 516 -30.51 -19.02 6.74
CA ARG A 516 -31.01 -19.18 8.11
C ARG A 516 -31.10 -17.85 8.87
N LEU A 517 -30.23 -16.89 8.58
CA LEU A 517 -30.27 -15.55 9.18
C LEU A 517 -31.38 -14.67 8.58
N LEU A 518 -31.76 -14.91 7.33
CA LEU A 518 -32.81 -14.20 6.60
C LEU A 518 -34.15 -14.94 6.68
N THR A 519 -34.75 -14.95 7.88
CA THR A 519 -36.07 -15.56 8.14
C THR A 519 -37.18 -14.52 8.28
N GLY A 520 -38.40 -14.88 7.85
CA GLY A 520 -39.57 -14.01 7.88
C GLY A 520 -39.34 -12.68 7.15
N ALA A 521 -39.85 -11.59 7.74
CA ALA A 521 -39.80 -10.23 7.17
C ALA A 521 -38.38 -9.71 6.90
N LYS A 522 -37.34 -10.28 7.53
CA LYS A 522 -35.94 -9.89 7.28
C LYS A 522 -35.53 -10.16 5.83
N PHE A 523 -36.06 -11.23 5.23
CA PHE A 523 -35.75 -11.54 3.83
C PHE A 523 -36.34 -10.51 2.88
N ASP A 524 -37.61 -10.14 3.09
CA ASP A 524 -38.29 -9.15 2.26
C ASP A 524 -37.59 -7.77 2.35
N GLN A 525 -37.24 -7.36 3.57
CA GLN A 525 -36.49 -6.14 3.81
C GLN A 525 -35.09 -6.17 3.15
N PHE A 526 -34.38 -7.29 3.27
CA PHE A 526 -33.07 -7.45 2.62
C PHE A 526 -33.17 -7.34 1.09
N VAL A 527 -34.17 -8.00 0.50
CA VAL A 527 -34.43 -7.94 -0.94
C VAL A 527 -34.80 -6.53 -1.38
N GLU A 528 -35.61 -5.81 -0.62
CA GLU A 528 -35.96 -4.41 -0.89
C GLU A 528 -34.70 -3.52 -0.93
N VAL A 529 -33.82 -3.61 0.07
CA VAL A 529 -32.55 -2.87 0.10
C VAL A 529 -31.66 -3.25 -1.08
N LEU A 530 -31.57 -4.53 -1.42
CA LEU A 530 -30.79 -5.03 -2.54
C LEU A 530 -31.27 -4.48 -3.88
N VAL A 531 -32.57 -4.47 -4.16
CA VAL A 531 -33.07 -4.03 -5.48
C VAL A 531 -33.17 -2.51 -5.63
N THR A 532 -33.26 -1.78 -4.51
CA THR A 532 -33.31 -0.31 -4.51
C THR A 532 -31.93 0.33 -4.64
N ASN A 533 -30.86 -0.39 -4.26
CA ASN A 533 -29.48 0.11 -4.25
C ASN A 533 -28.56 -0.74 -5.14
N LEU A 534 -29.00 -1.02 -6.38
CA LEU A 534 -28.30 -1.96 -7.27
C LEU A 534 -26.86 -1.57 -7.61
N VAL A 535 -26.52 -0.28 -7.63
CA VAL A 535 -25.13 0.16 -7.84
C VAL A 535 -24.25 -0.30 -6.67
N ASP A 536 -24.72 -0.20 -5.44
CA ASP A 536 -23.96 -0.64 -4.25
C ASP A 536 -24.01 -2.16 -4.05
N SER A 537 -25.11 -2.81 -4.43
CA SER A 537 -25.31 -4.26 -4.19
C SER A 537 -24.87 -5.16 -5.36
N ASN A 538 -24.41 -4.60 -6.49
CA ASN A 538 -24.10 -5.37 -7.70
C ASN A 538 -23.06 -6.48 -7.44
N VAL A 539 -22.04 -6.22 -6.62
CA VAL A 539 -20.98 -7.18 -6.31
C VAL A 539 -21.51 -8.36 -5.53
N PHE A 540 -22.45 -8.12 -4.60
CA PHE A 540 -23.15 -9.18 -3.89
C PHE A 540 -23.97 -10.05 -4.86
N ILE A 541 -24.75 -9.44 -5.75
CA ILE A 541 -25.54 -10.15 -6.77
C ILE A 541 -24.63 -11.00 -7.66
N ARG A 542 -23.50 -10.44 -8.11
CA ARG A 542 -22.47 -11.15 -8.86
C ARG A 542 -21.97 -12.38 -8.09
N SER A 543 -21.61 -12.23 -6.82
CA SER A 543 -21.17 -13.35 -5.98
C SER A 543 -22.24 -14.43 -5.84
N VAL A 544 -23.51 -14.05 -5.74
CA VAL A 544 -24.63 -15.00 -5.75
C VAL A 544 -24.72 -15.75 -7.07
N VAL A 545 -24.80 -15.05 -8.20
CA VAL A 545 -24.95 -15.64 -9.53
C VAL A 545 -23.78 -16.59 -9.84
N LEU A 546 -22.55 -16.19 -9.55
CA LEU A 546 -21.35 -17.04 -9.68
C LEU A 546 -21.44 -18.31 -8.83
N SER A 547 -21.86 -18.18 -7.56
CA SER A 547 -21.94 -19.31 -6.64
C SER A 547 -23.01 -20.32 -7.04
N LEU A 548 -24.17 -19.85 -7.51
CA LEU A 548 -25.25 -20.73 -7.95
C LEU A 548 -24.85 -21.54 -9.19
N ASP A 549 -24.20 -20.92 -10.17
CA ASP A 549 -23.66 -21.63 -11.34
C ASP A 549 -22.58 -22.65 -10.93
N TYR A 550 -21.67 -22.27 -10.01
CA TYR A 550 -20.67 -23.18 -9.45
C TYR A 550 -21.31 -24.40 -8.76
N PHE A 551 -22.28 -24.19 -7.86
CA PHE A 551 -22.97 -25.29 -7.16
C PHE A 551 -23.70 -26.23 -8.12
N LYS A 552 -24.35 -25.68 -9.16
CA LYS A 552 -25.02 -26.46 -10.20
C LYS A 552 -24.03 -27.39 -10.93
N ARG A 553 -22.85 -26.88 -11.29
CA ARG A 553 -21.80 -27.68 -11.96
C ARG A 553 -21.19 -28.75 -11.07
N SER A 554 -20.92 -28.42 -9.80
CA SER A 554 -20.34 -29.38 -8.85
C SER A 554 -21.24 -30.61 -8.62
N GLN A 555 -22.57 -30.46 -8.70
CA GLN A 555 -23.50 -31.58 -8.57
C GLN A 555 -23.45 -32.56 -9.76
N VAL A 556 -23.27 -32.05 -10.98
CA VAL A 556 -23.24 -32.87 -12.21
C VAL A 556 -22.03 -33.81 -12.24
N HIS A 557 -20.89 -33.38 -11.70
CA HIS A 557 -19.68 -34.19 -11.66
C HIS A 557 -19.74 -35.35 -10.64
N THR A 558 -20.52 -35.23 -9.57
CA THR A 558 -20.70 -36.32 -8.59
C THR A 558 -21.65 -37.43 -9.05
N THR A 559 -22.51 -37.16 -10.03
CA THR A 559 -23.47 -38.15 -10.56
C THR A 559 -22.99 -38.89 -11.80
N GLY A 560 -21.85 -38.50 -12.40
CA GLY A 560 -21.33 -39.04 -13.65
C GLY A 560 -19.93 -39.62 -13.52
N LEU A 561 -19.76 -40.73 -12.79
CA LEU A 561 -18.53 -41.53 -12.88
C LEU A 561 -18.65 -42.53 -14.04
N GLY A 562 -18.21 -42.09 -15.22
CA GLY A 562 -17.97 -42.91 -16.40
C GLY A 562 -16.97 -42.21 -17.32
N SER A 563 -15.72 -42.70 -17.33
CA SER A 563 -14.62 -42.42 -18.28
C SER A 563 -13.95 -41.03 -18.28
N SER A 564 -12.70 -41.00 -17.77
CA SER A 564 -11.62 -40.03 -18.09
C SER A 564 -10.76 -40.56 -19.26
N PRO A 565 -9.89 -39.77 -19.93
CA PRO A 565 -8.57 -39.42 -19.36
C PRO A 565 -8.02 -38.00 -19.68
N HIS A 566 -7.45 -37.36 -18.64
CA HIS A 566 -6.15 -36.61 -18.59
C HIS A 566 -6.13 -35.24 -17.84
N GLY A 567 -5.94 -35.32 -16.51
CA GLY A 567 -4.69 -34.92 -15.82
C GLY A 567 -4.45 -33.45 -15.39
N CYS A 568 -4.60 -33.14 -14.08
CA CYS A 568 -3.48 -33.05 -13.12
C CYS A 568 -3.98 -33.00 -11.67
N PHE A 569 -3.17 -33.55 -10.76
CA PHE A 569 -3.46 -34.09 -9.44
C PHE A 569 -3.47 -33.07 -8.29
N LEU A 570 -4.21 -33.38 -7.23
CA LEU A 570 -3.65 -33.65 -5.88
C LEU A 570 -4.55 -34.66 -5.15
N LYS A 571 -3.95 -35.78 -4.72
CA LYS A 571 -4.57 -36.89 -3.97
C LYS A 571 -4.62 -36.53 -2.49
N GLU A 572 -5.79 -36.56 -1.87
CA GLU A 572 -5.92 -36.76 -0.42
C GLU A 572 -6.05 -38.27 -0.13
N THR A 573 -5.10 -38.81 0.62
CA THR A 573 -5.13 -40.16 1.15
C THR A 573 -6.01 -40.24 2.39
N SER A 574 -7.00 -41.13 2.32
CA SER A 574 -7.94 -41.52 3.37
C SER A 574 -7.28 -42.10 4.61
N MET A 575 -7.92 -41.98 5.78
CA MET A 575 -8.38 -43.16 6.55
C MET A 575 -9.26 -42.77 7.75
N ARG A 576 -10.55 -43.12 7.70
CA ARG A 576 -11.20 -44.12 8.59
C ARG A 576 -12.67 -44.27 8.18
N LYS A 577 -13.00 -45.48 7.75
CA LYS A 577 -14.37 -45.98 7.60
C LYS A 577 -14.95 -46.20 9.00
N ASP A 578 -16.17 -45.76 9.22
CA ASP A 578 -17.16 -46.57 9.91
C ASP A 578 -18.53 -46.35 9.26
N ASP A 579 -19.20 -47.46 9.11
CA ASP A 579 -20.34 -47.79 8.29
C ASP A 579 -21.62 -47.57 9.09
N HIS A 580 -22.50 -46.67 8.65
CA HIS A 580 -23.94 -46.76 8.94
C HIS A 580 -24.73 -46.07 7.81
N GLY A 581 -25.41 -46.91 7.03
CA GLY A 581 -26.35 -46.49 6.01
C GLY A 581 -27.48 -45.63 6.58
N PHE A 582 -27.54 -44.40 6.10
CA PHE A 582 -28.75 -43.59 6.10
C PHE A 582 -28.90 -43.05 4.68
N GLY A 583 -30.02 -43.38 4.04
CA GLY A 583 -30.33 -42.94 2.69
C GLY A 583 -30.44 -41.42 2.65
N PHE A 584 -29.48 -40.75 2.00
CA PHE A 584 -29.62 -39.36 1.59
C PHE A 584 -30.51 -39.31 0.36
N ARG A 585 -31.82 -39.29 0.60
CA ARG A 585 -32.81 -38.83 -0.38
C ARG A 585 -33.43 -37.57 0.24
N GLU A 586 -33.37 -36.47 -0.52
CA GLU A 586 -33.89 -35.13 -0.22
C GLU A 586 -32.97 -34.20 0.60
N ASP A 587 -32.35 -33.24 -0.10
CA ASP A 587 -32.02 -31.89 0.40
C ASP A 587 -31.51 -31.04 -0.78
N VAL A 588 -32.42 -30.77 -1.73
CA VAL A 588 -32.24 -29.66 -2.68
C VAL A 588 -33.23 -28.56 -2.29
N ASP A 589 -33.13 -28.11 -1.04
CA ASP A 589 -33.81 -26.90 -0.61
C ASP A 589 -32.97 -25.72 -1.15
N TYR A 590 -33.34 -25.24 -2.34
CA TYR A 590 -32.71 -24.06 -2.92
C TYR A 590 -33.01 -22.86 -2.01
N CYS A 591 -31.96 -22.37 -1.33
CA CYS A 591 -31.93 -21.13 -0.56
C CYS A 591 -32.84 -20.04 -1.14
N LYS A 592 -33.54 -19.28 -0.29
CA LYS A 592 -34.48 -18.22 -0.70
C LYS A 592 -33.86 -17.20 -1.64
N ILE A 593 -32.59 -16.87 -1.44
CA ILE A 593 -31.82 -15.99 -2.33
C ILE A 593 -31.66 -16.64 -3.72
N ALA A 594 -31.36 -17.94 -3.78
CA ALA A 594 -31.25 -18.66 -5.05
C ALA A 594 -32.58 -18.66 -5.81
N THR A 595 -33.67 -18.91 -5.09
CA THR A 595 -35.04 -18.83 -5.61
C THR A 595 -35.35 -17.43 -6.10
N PHE A 596 -35.05 -16.39 -5.31
CA PHE A 596 -35.24 -14.99 -5.70
C PHE A 596 -34.47 -14.64 -6.98
N VAL A 597 -33.17 -14.91 -7.04
CA VAL A 597 -32.34 -14.58 -8.22
C VAL A 597 -32.87 -15.31 -9.45
N SER A 598 -33.15 -16.62 -9.35
CA SER A 598 -33.64 -17.42 -10.47
C SER A 598 -34.96 -16.88 -11.03
N HIS A 599 -35.93 -16.55 -10.17
CA HIS A 599 -37.23 -16.00 -10.59
C HIS A 599 -37.16 -14.55 -11.08
N ASN A 600 -36.12 -13.81 -10.71
CA ASN A 600 -35.98 -12.39 -11.01
C ASN A 600 -34.87 -12.06 -12.01
N THR A 601 -34.23 -13.06 -12.63
CA THR A 601 -33.09 -12.90 -13.54
C THR A 601 -33.34 -11.83 -14.60
N LEU A 602 -34.49 -11.88 -15.31
CA LEU A 602 -34.83 -10.90 -16.35
C LEU A 602 -34.98 -9.47 -15.79
N ARG A 603 -35.64 -9.33 -14.63
CA ARG A 603 -35.85 -8.02 -13.98
C ARG A 603 -34.54 -7.43 -13.48
N LEU A 604 -33.70 -8.25 -12.82
CA LEU A 604 -32.38 -7.84 -12.36
C LEU A 604 -31.50 -7.42 -13.54
N LEU A 605 -31.52 -8.17 -14.64
CA LEU A 605 -30.78 -7.84 -15.85
C LEU A 605 -31.21 -6.48 -16.42
N LYS A 606 -32.52 -6.25 -16.58
CA LYS A 606 -33.06 -4.95 -17.03
C LYS A 606 -32.61 -3.80 -16.14
N ASN A 607 -32.71 -3.98 -14.83
CA ASN A 607 -32.32 -2.94 -13.88
C ASN A 607 -30.81 -2.65 -13.90
N LEU A 608 -29.96 -3.69 -13.99
CA LEU A 608 -28.50 -3.54 -14.10
C LEU A 608 -28.11 -2.82 -15.40
N MET A 609 -28.76 -3.13 -16.52
CA MET A 609 -28.55 -2.46 -17.81
C MET A 609 -28.89 -0.96 -17.76
N CYS A 610 -29.77 -0.55 -16.83
CA CYS A 610 -30.20 0.83 -16.66
C CYS A 610 -29.56 1.55 -15.46
N ALA A 611 -28.79 0.86 -14.62
CA ALA A 611 -28.32 1.40 -13.34
C ALA A 611 -27.21 2.45 -13.50
N VAL A 612 -26.49 2.45 -14.63
CA VAL A 612 -25.41 3.39 -14.93
C VAL A 612 -25.70 4.07 -16.26
N ARG A 613 -25.47 5.37 -16.32
CA ARG A 613 -25.63 6.19 -17.53
C ARG A 613 -24.31 6.35 -18.26
N LEU A 614 -24.36 6.56 -19.57
CA LEU A 614 -23.16 6.74 -20.40
C LEU A 614 -22.32 7.95 -19.97
N ASP A 615 -22.95 9.02 -19.49
CA ASP A 615 -22.25 10.23 -19.03
C ASP A 615 -21.62 10.08 -17.64
N ASP A 616 -22.05 9.07 -16.87
CA ASP A 616 -21.67 8.86 -15.47
C ASP A 616 -20.79 7.61 -15.27
N ILE A 617 -20.57 6.81 -16.33
CA ILE A 617 -19.78 5.58 -16.23
C ILE A 617 -18.30 5.88 -16.03
N ASN A 618 -17.70 5.23 -15.04
CA ASN A 618 -16.29 5.36 -14.69
C ASN A 618 -15.78 4.07 -14.03
N GLN A 619 -14.53 4.11 -13.53
CA GLN A 619 -13.89 2.94 -12.93
C GLN A 619 -14.55 2.47 -11.62
N ASP A 620 -15.28 3.34 -10.91
CA ASP A 620 -15.90 3.03 -9.62
C ASP A 620 -17.24 2.30 -9.78
N ASN A 621 -17.91 2.45 -10.92
CA ASN A 621 -19.24 1.87 -11.18
C ASN A 621 -19.30 0.88 -12.36
N ILE A 622 -18.21 0.67 -13.10
CA ILE A 622 -18.14 -0.29 -14.22
C ILE A 622 -18.48 -1.74 -13.80
N CYS A 623 -18.35 -2.08 -12.51
CA CYS A 623 -18.71 -3.38 -11.96
C CYS A 623 -20.19 -3.74 -12.13
N VAL A 624 -21.09 -2.76 -12.30
CA VAL A 624 -22.50 -2.99 -12.63
C VAL A 624 -22.63 -3.69 -13.99
N LEU A 625 -21.88 -3.22 -14.99
CA LEU A 625 -21.84 -3.88 -16.30
C LEU A 625 -21.23 -5.27 -16.21
N ASN A 626 -20.18 -5.44 -15.39
CA ASN A 626 -19.60 -6.77 -15.17
C ASN A 626 -20.63 -7.77 -14.64
N THR A 627 -21.48 -7.33 -13.71
CA THR A 627 -22.54 -8.16 -13.13
C THR A 627 -23.59 -8.53 -14.17
N ALA A 628 -24.03 -7.59 -15.02
CA ALA A 628 -24.94 -7.87 -16.13
C ALA A 628 -24.33 -8.86 -17.14
N LEU A 629 -23.05 -8.66 -17.50
CA LEU A 629 -22.34 -9.53 -18.43
C LEU A 629 -22.18 -10.96 -17.91
N ILE A 630 -21.94 -11.16 -16.62
CA ILE A 630 -21.91 -12.51 -16.02
C ILE A 630 -23.25 -13.23 -16.20
N ILE A 631 -24.37 -12.52 -16.01
CA ILE A 631 -25.69 -13.10 -16.24
C ILE A 631 -25.81 -13.53 -17.70
N PHE A 632 -25.44 -12.67 -18.66
CA PHE A 632 -25.44 -13.02 -20.08
C PHE A 632 -24.53 -14.21 -20.42
N ILE A 633 -23.32 -14.29 -19.86
CA ILE A 633 -22.40 -15.43 -20.04
C ILE A 633 -23.06 -16.74 -19.59
N PHE A 634 -23.75 -16.74 -18.45
CA PHE A 634 -24.44 -17.94 -17.98
C PHE A 634 -25.70 -18.27 -18.76
N LEU A 635 -26.46 -17.27 -19.21
CA LEU A 635 -27.59 -17.49 -20.12
C LEU A 635 -27.13 -18.12 -21.44
N GLU A 636 -26.00 -17.67 -21.98
CA GLU A 636 -25.40 -18.26 -23.18
C GLU A 636 -24.95 -19.70 -22.95
N ARG A 637 -24.18 -19.96 -21.89
CA ARG A 637 -23.70 -21.30 -21.53
C ARG A 637 -24.83 -22.29 -21.25
N ASN A 638 -25.98 -21.82 -20.77
CA ASN A 638 -27.17 -22.65 -20.52
C ASN A 638 -28.07 -22.79 -21.77
N GLY A 639 -27.76 -22.14 -22.89
CA GLY A 639 -28.59 -22.15 -24.10
C GLY A 639 -29.87 -21.33 -24.01
N GLU A 640 -29.98 -20.45 -23.01
CA GLU A 640 -31.17 -19.65 -22.70
C GLU A 640 -31.09 -18.21 -23.26
N LEU A 641 -29.92 -17.78 -23.75
CA LEU A 641 -29.66 -16.40 -24.20
C LEU A 641 -30.73 -15.86 -25.14
N GLN A 642 -31.18 -16.65 -26.13
CA GLN A 642 -32.16 -16.21 -27.12
C GLN A 642 -33.52 -15.87 -26.51
N ILE A 643 -33.98 -16.65 -25.53
CA ILE A 643 -35.26 -16.42 -24.85
C ILE A 643 -35.22 -15.09 -24.09
N TYR A 644 -34.13 -14.82 -23.40
CA TYR A 644 -33.95 -13.58 -22.65
C TYR A 644 -33.77 -12.37 -23.57
N LEU A 645 -33.02 -12.50 -24.67
CA LEU A 645 -32.88 -11.42 -25.65
C LEU A 645 -34.23 -11.08 -26.30
N GLN A 646 -35.07 -12.07 -26.62
CA GLN A 646 -36.43 -11.81 -27.14
C GLN A 646 -37.26 -11.03 -26.11
N ALA A 647 -37.22 -11.43 -24.83
CA ALA A 647 -37.93 -10.72 -23.77
C ALA A 647 -37.39 -9.29 -23.53
N LEU A 648 -36.08 -9.06 -23.67
CA LEU A 648 -35.48 -7.72 -23.57
C LEU A 648 -35.86 -6.83 -24.76
N ARG A 649 -35.94 -7.39 -25.97
CA ARG A 649 -36.33 -6.66 -27.20
C ARG A 649 -37.81 -6.27 -27.22
N SER A 650 -38.65 -6.92 -26.43
CA SER A 650 -40.05 -6.51 -26.27
C SER A 650 -40.23 -5.22 -25.46
N ASP A 651 -39.16 -4.74 -24.80
CA ASP A 651 -39.14 -3.48 -24.07
C ASP A 651 -38.64 -2.30 -24.95
N ASP A 652 -38.30 -1.17 -24.33
CA ASP A 652 -37.82 0.05 -24.98
C ASP A 652 -36.45 -0.14 -25.68
N VAL A 653 -36.44 -0.05 -27.01
CA VAL A 653 -35.24 -0.15 -27.86
C VAL A 653 -34.14 0.84 -27.46
N ARG A 654 -34.49 2.01 -26.89
CA ARG A 654 -33.51 3.02 -26.43
C ARG A 654 -32.64 2.50 -25.29
N VAL A 655 -33.19 1.65 -24.42
CA VAL A 655 -32.43 1.00 -23.33
C VAL A 655 -31.38 0.07 -23.92
N LEU A 656 -31.72 -0.68 -24.97
CA LEU A 656 -30.80 -1.60 -25.65
C LEU A 656 -29.69 -0.86 -26.39
N GLN A 657 -30.02 0.27 -27.04
CA GLN A 657 -29.03 1.15 -27.68
C GLN A 657 -28.05 1.73 -26.65
N THR A 658 -28.59 2.25 -25.53
CA THR A 658 -27.77 2.80 -24.44
C THR A 658 -26.85 1.73 -23.85
N PHE A 659 -27.38 0.54 -23.58
CA PHE A 659 -26.58 -0.57 -23.04
C PHE A 659 -25.50 -1.03 -24.03
N ARG A 660 -25.79 -1.06 -25.34
CA ARG A 660 -24.78 -1.34 -26.36
C ARG A 660 -23.62 -0.32 -26.32
N SER A 661 -23.91 0.98 -26.20
CA SER A 661 -22.87 2.01 -26.04
C SER A 661 -22.07 1.84 -24.74
N LEU A 662 -22.72 1.43 -23.64
CA LEU A 662 -22.04 1.08 -22.39
C LEU A 662 -21.11 -0.13 -22.57
N LEU A 663 -21.48 -1.13 -23.37
CA LEU A 663 -20.62 -2.27 -23.70
C LEU A 663 -19.42 -1.89 -24.57
N GLU A 664 -19.57 -0.91 -25.47
CA GLU A 664 -18.45 -0.36 -26.24
C GLU A 664 -17.45 0.40 -25.35
N PHE A 665 -17.96 1.15 -24.36
CA PHE A 665 -17.13 1.73 -23.30
C PHE A 665 -16.44 0.65 -22.48
N TRP A 666 -17.16 -0.39 -22.04
CA TRP A 666 -16.62 -1.52 -21.29
C TRP A 666 -15.47 -2.20 -22.05
N ARG A 667 -15.69 -2.49 -23.35
CA ARG A 667 -14.68 -3.09 -24.23
C ARG A 667 -13.45 -2.19 -24.31
N SER A 668 -13.66 -0.89 -24.51
CA SER A 668 -12.57 0.10 -24.51
C SER A 668 -11.82 0.13 -23.18
N TYR A 669 -12.51 0.10 -22.04
CA TYR A 669 -11.89 0.13 -20.71
C TYR A 669 -10.95 -1.07 -20.49
N TYR A 670 -11.46 -2.29 -20.67
CA TYR A 670 -10.69 -3.50 -20.39
C TYR A 670 -9.66 -3.85 -21.46
N LEU A 671 -9.90 -3.53 -22.74
CA LEU A 671 -8.92 -3.76 -23.81
C LEU A 671 -7.83 -2.68 -23.88
N ARG A 672 -8.12 -1.41 -23.53
CA ARG A 672 -7.09 -0.36 -23.49
C ARG A 672 -6.16 -0.51 -22.28
N LYS A 673 -6.69 -0.91 -21.12
CA LYS A 673 -5.91 -1.18 -19.90
C LYS A 673 -5.43 -2.64 -19.80
N ARG A 674 -5.17 -3.30 -20.94
CA ARG A 674 -4.84 -4.74 -21.02
C ARG A 674 -3.65 -5.05 -20.10
N GLY A 675 -3.93 -5.68 -18.97
CA GLY A 675 -2.95 -5.89 -17.92
C GLY A 675 -3.67 -6.28 -16.64
N ARG A 676 -3.71 -5.37 -15.67
CA ARG A 676 -4.21 -5.67 -14.32
C ARG A 676 -5.72 -5.93 -14.26
N GLU A 677 -6.53 -5.03 -14.79
CA GLU A 677 -8.00 -5.04 -14.59
C GLU A 677 -8.66 -6.30 -15.16
N GLY A 678 -8.27 -6.73 -16.37
CA GLY A 678 -8.81 -7.95 -16.99
C GLY A 678 -8.37 -9.23 -16.27
N VAL A 679 -7.12 -9.29 -15.80
CA VAL A 679 -6.61 -10.43 -15.02
C VAL A 679 -7.31 -10.50 -13.66
N SER A 680 -7.49 -9.34 -13.00
CA SER A 680 -8.21 -9.26 -11.73
C SER A 680 -9.67 -9.70 -11.86
N LEU A 681 -10.34 -9.27 -12.94
CA LEU A 681 -11.70 -9.69 -13.25
C LEU A 681 -11.78 -11.21 -13.42
N GLN A 682 -10.91 -11.80 -14.24
CA GLN A 682 -10.85 -13.25 -14.44
C GLN A 682 -10.56 -14.01 -13.15
N TYR A 683 -9.62 -13.53 -12.34
CA TYR A 683 -9.26 -14.16 -11.07
C TYR A 683 -10.42 -14.13 -10.07
N SER A 684 -11.08 -12.98 -9.92
CA SER A 684 -12.18 -12.80 -8.95
C SER A 684 -13.44 -13.60 -9.31
N THR A 685 -13.70 -13.83 -10.60
CA THR A 685 -14.92 -14.49 -11.08
C THR A 685 -14.73 -15.93 -11.51
N GLN A 686 -13.48 -16.41 -11.66
CA GLN A 686 -13.15 -17.71 -12.24
C GLN A 686 -13.73 -17.91 -13.65
N LEU A 687 -13.89 -16.82 -14.41
CA LEU A 687 -14.35 -16.84 -15.80
C LEU A 687 -13.21 -16.37 -16.72
N PRO A 688 -12.81 -17.16 -17.72
CA PRO A 688 -11.82 -16.74 -18.71
C PRO A 688 -12.20 -15.40 -19.34
N PHE A 689 -11.25 -14.46 -19.47
CA PHE A 689 -11.51 -13.15 -20.07
C PHE A 689 -12.04 -13.25 -21.52
N SER A 690 -11.74 -14.36 -22.22
CA SER A 690 -12.32 -14.68 -23.53
C SER A 690 -13.83 -14.73 -23.54
N ASP A 691 -14.45 -15.22 -22.46
CA ASP A 691 -15.91 -15.40 -22.38
C ASP A 691 -16.61 -14.05 -22.27
N TRP A 692 -15.97 -13.10 -21.59
CA TRP A 692 -16.42 -11.71 -21.50
C TRP A 692 -16.38 -11.03 -22.86
N LEU A 693 -15.28 -11.20 -23.60
CA LEU A 693 -15.18 -10.67 -24.96
C LEU A 693 -16.20 -11.32 -25.87
N HIS A 694 -16.34 -12.65 -25.78
CA HIS A 694 -17.29 -13.40 -26.59
C HIS A 694 -18.72 -12.90 -26.42
N ILE A 695 -19.19 -12.76 -25.18
CA ILE A 695 -20.56 -12.30 -24.93
C ILE A 695 -20.75 -10.84 -25.38
N VAL A 696 -19.75 -9.97 -25.20
CA VAL A 696 -19.82 -8.58 -25.67
C VAL A 696 -19.86 -8.52 -27.20
N ASP A 697 -19.07 -9.35 -27.88
CA ASP A 697 -19.07 -9.50 -29.34
C ASP A 697 -20.43 -9.98 -29.85
N LEU A 698 -21.03 -10.99 -29.20
CA LEU A 698 -22.36 -11.51 -29.53
C LEU A 698 -23.43 -10.43 -29.38
N LEU A 699 -23.47 -9.75 -28.23
CA LEU A 699 -24.47 -8.72 -27.92
C LEU A 699 -24.33 -7.47 -28.81
N CYS A 700 -23.09 -7.12 -29.19
CA CYS A 700 -22.80 -5.98 -30.07
C CYS A 700 -22.69 -6.36 -31.55
N SER A 701 -23.05 -7.58 -31.93
CA SER A 701 -23.01 -8.03 -33.33
C SER A 701 -23.97 -7.24 -34.24
N HIS A 702 -23.86 -7.46 -35.56
CA HIS A 702 -24.71 -6.78 -36.55
C HIS A 702 -26.20 -6.97 -36.22
N PRO A 703 -27.09 -6.00 -36.47
CA PRO A 703 -28.54 -6.12 -36.21
C PRO A 703 -29.27 -7.26 -36.95
N ASP A 704 -28.60 -7.96 -37.88
CA ASP A 704 -29.15 -9.16 -38.52
C ASP A 704 -28.80 -10.46 -37.76
N SER A 705 -27.90 -10.37 -36.77
CA SER A 705 -27.53 -11.50 -35.92
C SER A 705 -28.60 -11.73 -34.85
N PRO A 706 -29.16 -12.94 -34.72
CA PRO A 706 -30.12 -13.27 -33.66
C PRO A 706 -29.59 -13.04 -32.25
N CYS A 707 -28.27 -12.98 -32.04
CA CYS A 707 -27.65 -12.68 -30.75
C CYS A 707 -27.45 -11.18 -30.49
N SER A 708 -27.63 -10.31 -31.48
CA SER A 708 -27.45 -8.86 -31.33
C SER A 708 -28.53 -8.25 -30.45
N LEU A 709 -28.16 -7.35 -29.53
CA LEU A 709 -29.14 -6.60 -28.73
C LEU A 709 -30.18 -5.88 -29.61
N LEU A 710 -29.76 -5.42 -30.79
CA LEU A 710 -30.60 -4.65 -31.72
C LEU A 710 -31.21 -5.50 -32.85
N TYR A 711 -31.27 -6.83 -32.69
CA TYR A 711 -31.81 -7.73 -33.72
C TYR A 711 -33.23 -7.35 -34.13
N GLY A 712 -33.48 -7.27 -35.44
CA GLY A 712 -34.81 -6.96 -35.99
C GLY A 712 -35.29 -5.53 -35.73
N SER A 713 -34.47 -4.68 -35.11
CA SER A 713 -34.73 -3.24 -35.04
C SER A 713 -34.43 -2.66 -36.42
N SER A 714 -35.45 -2.30 -37.20
CA SER A 714 -35.26 -1.53 -38.43
C SER A 714 -34.70 -0.15 -38.05
N ALA A 715 -33.38 -0.04 -37.97
CA ALA A 715 -32.71 1.22 -37.71
C ALA A 715 -31.86 1.60 -38.90
N ASN A 716 -32.20 2.75 -39.48
CA ASN A 716 -31.36 3.60 -40.32
C ASN A 716 -29.95 3.72 -39.71
N LEU A 717 -29.07 2.77 -40.04
CA LEU A 717 -27.63 2.83 -39.76
C LEU A 717 -26.85 3.37 -40.98
N GLN A 718 -27.52 4.12 -41.86
CA GLN A 718 -26.89 4.90 -42.93
C GLN A 718 -26.98 6.39 -42.57
N HIS A 719 -25.81 7.03 -42.58
CA HIS A 719 -25.51 8.43 -42.24
C HIS A 719 -25.46 8.75 -40.74
N ASP A 720 -24.25 8.65 -40.16
CA ASP A 720 -23.69 9.69 -39.26
C ASP A 720 -22.28 9.36 -38.72
N LEU A 721 -21.61 8.30 -39.18
CA LEU A 721 -20.22 7.99 -38.77
C LEU A 721 -19.21 7.86 -39.91
N CYS A 722 -19.51 8.38 -41.10
CA CYS A 722 -18.57 8.35 -42.22
C CYS A 722 -18.65 9.64 -43.05
N ASP A 723 -18.32 10.79 -42.46
CA ASP A 723 -17.97 12.02 -43.20
C ASP A 723 -17.36 13.07 -42.24
N SER A 724 -16.17 12.81 -41.68
CA SER A 724 -15.35 13.90 -41.11
C SER A 724 -13.84 13.61 -41.03
N MET A 725 -13.32 12.69 -41.85
CA MET A 725 -11.89 12.61 -42.12
C MET A 725 -11.71 12.52 -43.62
N TRP A 726 -10.74 13.29 -44.14
CA TRP A 726 -10.42 13.53 -45.56
C TRP A 726 -11.03 14.80 -46.18
N THR A 727 -10.59 15.96 -45.68
CA THR A 727 -10.20 17.05 -46.58
C THR A 727 -8.77 17.48 -46.24
N PRO A 728 -7.83 17.52 -47.22
CA PRO A 728 -6.49 18.03 -47.00
C PRO A 728 -6.45 19.54 -47.21
N ALA A 729 -6.02 20.28 -46.18
CA ALA A 729 -5.36 21.59 -46.29
C ALA A 729 -4.49 21.81 -45.05
#